data_AF-S4I6R1-F1
#
_entry.id   AF-S4I6R1-F1
#
_cell.length_a   1.000
_cell.length_b   1.000
_cell.length_c   1.000
_cell.angle_alpha   90.00
_cell.angle_beta   90.00
_cell.angle_gamma   90.00
#
_symmetry.space_group_name_H-M   'P 1'
#
loop_
_entity.id
_entity.type
_entity.pdbx_description
1 polymer ?
#
loop_
_entity_poly.entity_id
_entity_poly.type
_entity_poly.pdbx_seq_one_letter_code
_entity_poly.pdbx_strand_id
1 'polypeptide(L)'
;ALRDEPFIKALFAIIELAQFSQKSVDDLAKSVHSGNYTLYSIAHFVRSRIKTVLESPLVDSGDYNCADLAAVDSLMRSICSLSEVISGANKSGENSPLSKLIEQWEVLSNRILSANEPSTIESASVMVDNRVFNAQPNANSTQFSIESCYILILKAFIDGCSSVAGDSGDSGDLENEEAQGVKSTEIFSVLQKMRPNSVHTRALMRVFNIVLRLSKNLKNNLEKVKNSGENQVSYVLSKAWNLCNCAKKWQIQALSNNDEGRAANDRLDAAMRLFEYANSFSYTVSQSQQMPNGGSAGPTIAEFIDQVRQMEIEADSLASVAPLPDAVTLTTPSGSVGRTWDYVWIPAVQQRVWPNTAARSTMFASETLVDIVLNSRILSGESGDGDSSDITYFFDAYSKNPNGICVSDKQAIFTGEQRSLLMAITRARKHLCVSAVNSDDCVPSDFLYYYLPEIYWRNQDGSCDYTDFCGDFAAVDADARGLVCASRITLAKQESGSKNSDSLAQNPTIQDALNALNLLKNNGVDAANPDNWDFMRKNYDSAIDSAAQKSQATAKSQEESQEELPLKSQEKSQEKSSTNKTLVTLSPSMVDKLWSCPVCCLLESKFAGPAVGSTAAQFGTLIHETARWASQDEHLDNDYLRKNYPQLQAFVSGFVGNRAQEFADFDFSFDSFSALQKKAIEDVANKMIEHYYSICPSDSSISNVKDRYRFIKNDLNVRRALYTISQYFVGSLNGQNYPILVQKDEDGVVTKILPAPEKSKTAKPTIADVPLGSLEEAYCECQINATFGFDDILNAYNLVAKTQTSLEDLYSIMGFLVGGWPNGGSCDLRVRIQGRIDRMELRKLNDNTQQIRLIDYKTGKVPNTQQVFNDLQLICYQLGIVFCSENNKDYEQLLKLKHTKIARSALFHVVYKDSPAQDNGVAENICQPSLFDEDGSLSASEILSRYRYSNNNRLYDLPSIDAQNPAQGVSQSAWADFVKLPMRAKWSLMMISRVFFAAAAVKSTSFAVEPKADHKNYCRCLDVCPACAEKVDTVYEVIEGKNEQ
;
A
#
# COMPACT_ATOMS: atom_id res chain seq x y z
N ALA A 1 -12.89 -3.24 -17.52
CA ALA A 1 -13.88 -2.16 -17.76
C ALA A 1 -15.24 -2.66 -18.30
N LEU A 2 -15.43 -3.00 -19.59
CA LEU A 2 -16.77 -3.27 -20.17
C LEU A 2 -17.56 -4.42 -19.51
N ARG A 3 -16.87 -5.49 -19.08
CA ARG A 3 -17.48 -6.63 -18.39
C ARG A 3 -18.18 -6.23 -17.09
N ASP A 4 -17.65 -5.23 -16.39
CA ASP A 4 -18.08 -4.90 -15.03
C ASP A 4 -19.22 -3.87 -14.97
N GLU A 5 -19.43 -3.15 -16.07
CA GLU A 5 -20.46 -2.12 -16.21
C GLU A 5 -21.88 -2.68 -16.00
N PRO A 6 -22.66 -2.14 -15.04
CA PRO A 6 -23.96 -2.70 -14.66
C PRO A 6 -25.00 -2.58 -15.77
N PHE A 7 -24.96 -1.51 -16.57
CA PHE A 7 -25.91 -1.34 -17.67
C PHE A 7 -25.63 -2.29 -18.84
N ILE A 8 -24.36 -2.66 -19.10
CA ILE A 8 -23.99 -3.62 -20.14
C ILE A 8 -24.49 -5.02 -19.75
N LYS A 9 -24.27 -5.43 -18.49
CA LYS A 9 -24.80 -6.68 -17.93
C LYS A 9 -26.33 -6.76 -18.08
N ALA A 10 -27.02 -5.65 -17.83
CA ALA A 10 -28.47 -5.56 -17.98
C ALA A 10 -28.92 -5.60 -19.44
N LEU A 11 -28.21 -4.95 -20.37
CA LEU A 11 -28.49 -5.03 -21.79
C LEU A 11 -28.38 -6.48 -22.31
N PHE A 12 -27.32 -7.19 -21.90
CA PHE A 12 -27.15 -8.61 -22.21
C PHE A 12 -28.25 -9.48 -21.58
N ALA A 13 -28.63 -9.20 -20.34
CA ALA A 13 -29.73 -9.90 -19.67
C ALA A 13 -31.06 -9.75 -20.41
N ILE A 14 -31.38 -8.55 -20.94
CA ILE A 14 -32.58 -8.29 -21.74
C ILE A 14 -32.54 -9.10 -23.06
N ILE A 15 -31.38 -9.13 -23.73
CA ILE A 15 -31.19 -9.88 -24.98
C ILE A 15 -31.35 -11.38 -24.74
N GLU A 16 -30.71 -11.93 -23.71
CA GLU A 16 -30.79 -13.35 -23.35
C GLU A 16 -32.23 -13.75 -22.99
N LEU A 17 -32.96 -12.93 -22.23
CA LEU A 17 -34.38 -13.16 -21.94
C LEU A 17 -35.24 -13.13 -23.21
N ALA A 18 -34.98 -12.18 -24.11
CA ALA A 18 -35.69 -12.07 -25.38
C ALA A 18 -35.43 -13.29 -26.28
N GLN A 19 -34.18 -13.75 -26.40
CA GLN A 19 -33.83 -14.97 -27.14
C GLN A 19 -34.46 -16.21 -26.50
N PHE A 20 -34.45 -16.31 -25.18
CA PHE A 20 -35.07 -17.43 -24.48
C PHE A 20 -36.59 -17.47 -24.72
N SER A 21 -37.26 -16.31 -24.73
CA SER A 21 -38.71 -16.21 -24.98
C SER A 21 -39.16 -16.63 -26.39
N GLN A 22 -38.24 -16.76 -27.34
CA GLN A 22 -38.55 -17.25 -28.69
C GLN A 22 -38.71 -18.77 -28.76
N LYS A 23 -38.22 -19.50 -27.75
CA LYS A 23 -38.38 -20.95 -27.66
C LYS A 23 -39.83 -21.31 -27.36
N SER A 24 -40.32 -22.40 -27.93
CA SER A 24 -41.65 -22.92 -27.59
C SER A 24 -41.64 -23.60 -26.22
N VAL A 25 -42.82 -23.76 -25.62
CA VAL A 25 -42.99 -24.55 -24.38
C VAL A 25 -42.57 -26.01 -24.59
N ASP A 26 -42.70 -26.51 -25.82
CA ASP A 26 -42.32 -27.87 -26.18
C ASP A 26 -40.79 -28.01 -26.32
N ASP A 27 -40.08 -26.96 -26.74
CA ASP A 27 -38.59 -26.92 -26.71
C ASP A 27 -38.05 -26.88 -25.28
N LEU A 28 -38.75 -26.17 -24.39
CA LEU A 28 -38.45 -26.16 -22.96
C LEU A 28 -38.61 -27.55 -22.36
N ALA A 29 -39.71 -28.25 -22.71
CA ALA A 29 -39.94 -29.63 -22.30
C ALA A 29 -38.82 -30.54 -22.82
N LYS A 30 -38.48 -30.51 -24.11
CA LYS A 30 -37.37 -31.30 -24.68
C LYS A 30 -36.04 -31.04 -23.97
N SER A 31 -35.76 -29.78 -23.65
CA SER A 31 -34.53 -29.37 -22.96
C SER A 31 -34.44 -29.91 -21.53
N VAL A 32 -35.56 -29.96 -20.79
CA VAL A 32 -35.64 -30.56 -19.45
C VAL A 32 -35.49 -32.08 -19.50
N HIS A 33 -36.10 -32.74 -20.49
CA HIS A 33 -36.00 -34.20 -20.66
C HIS A 33 -34.60 -34.65 -21.10
N SER A 34 -33.89 -33.83 -21.90
CA SER A 34 -32.50 -34.11 -22.31
C SER A 34 -31.49 -34.03 -21.15
N GLY A 35 -31.92 -33.63 -19.95
CA GLY A 35 -31.06 -33.48 -18.77
C GLY A 35 -30.19 -32.22 -18.79
N ASN A 36 -30.31 -31.37 -19.81
CA ASN A 36 -29.53 -30.14 -19.95
C ASN A 36 -29.95 -29.04 -18.96
N TYR A 37 -31.23 -29.01 -18.55
CA TYR A 37 -31.78 -28.03 -17.62
C TYR A 37 -32.81 -28.65 -16.67
N THR A 38 -32.89 -28.15 -15.45
CA THR A 38 -33.96 -28.45 -14.48
C THR A 38 -34.96 -27.28 -14.40
N LEU A 39 -36.19 -27.53 -13.94
CA LEU A 39 -37.18 -26.44 -13.70
C LEU A 39 -36.59 -25.35 -12.78
N TYR A 40 -35.85 -25.78 -11.76
CA TYR A 40 -35.10 -24.89 -10.87
C TYR A 40 -34.06 -24.03 -11.61
N SER A 41 -33.23 -24.63 -12.47
CA SER A 41 -32.20 -23.90 -13.23
C SER A 41 -32.80 -22.82 -14.16
N ILE A 42 -33.95 -23.11 -14.77
CA ILE A 42 -34.67 -22.17 -15.64
C ILE A 42 -35.24 -21.01 -14.82
N ALA A 43 -35.90 -21.31 -13.70
CA ALA A 43 -36.44 -20.29 -12.81
C ALA A 43 -35.33 -19.37 -12.27
N HIS A 44 -34.20 -19.94 -11.86
CA HIS A 44 -33.05 -19.20 -11.36
C HIS A 44 -32.40 -18.35 -12.45
N PHE A 45 -32.31 -18.85 -13.68
CA PHE A 45 -31.84 -18.07 -14.83
C PHE A 45 -32.71 -16.83 -15.05
N VAL A 46 -34.04 -16.99 -15.12
CA VAL A 46 -34.98 -15.87 -15.32
C VAL A 46 -34.89 -14.88 -14.16
N ARG A 47 -34.89 -15.37 -12.91
CA ARG A 47 -34.72 -14.53 -11.71
C ARG A 47 -33.41 -13.75 -11.73
N SER A 48 -32.29 -14.39 -12.06
CA SER A 48 -30.98 -13.75 -12.15
C SER A 48 -30.97 -12.62 -13.18
N ARG A 49 -31.53 -12.84 -14.38
CA ARG A 49 -31.57 -11.81 -15.43
C ARG A 49 -32.49 -10.65 -15.07
N ILE A 50 -33.68 -10.92 -14.51
CA ILE A 50 -34.58 -9.87 -14.03
C ILE A 50 -33.89 -9.05 -12.93
N LYS A 51 -33.18 -9.71 -12.00
CA LYS A 51 -32.40 -9.03 -10.95
C LYS A 51 -31.39 -8.06 -11.54
N THR A 52 -30.55 -8.53 -12.47
CA THR A 52 -29.51 -7.70 -13.12
C THR A 52 -30.09 -6.49 -13.84
N VAL A 53 -31.30 -6.61 -14.41
CA VAL A 53 -31.96 -5.48 -15.09
C VAL A 53 -32.56 -4.48 -14.10
N LEU A 54 -33.18 -4.93 -13.02
CA LEU A 54 -33.81 -4.05 -12.02
C LEU A 54 -32.79 -3.28 -11.17
N GLU A 55 -31.63 -3.89 -10.88
CA GLU A 55 -30.53 -3.27 -10.14
C GLU A 55 -29.68 -2.33 -11.03
N SER A 56 -29.96 -2.27 -12.33
CA SER A 56 -29.22 -1.48 -13.31
C SER A 56 -29.84 -0.10 -13.57
N PRO A 57 -29.04 0.92 -13.93
CA PRO A 57 -29.54 2.25 -14.25
C PRO A 57 -30.37 2.34 -15.54
N LEU A 58 -30.55 1.23 -16.29
CA LEU A 58 -31.38 1.19 -17.50
C LEU A 58 -32.88 1.36 -17.21
N VAL A 59 -33.34 0.87 -16.06
CA VAL A 59 -34.77 0.89 -15.70
C VAL A 59 -34.96 1.82 -14.52
N ASP A 60 -35.17 3.09 -14.86
CA ASP A 60 -35.41 4.13 -13.87
C ASP A 60 -36.75 3.93 -13.16
N SER A 61 -36.72 4.13 -11.84
CA SER A 61 -37.82 3.84 -10.92
C SER A 61 -38.37 5.12 -10.24
N GLY A 62 -38.12 6.29 -10.82
CA GLY A 62 -38.54 7.58 -10.27
C GLY A 62 -37.50 8.12 -9.30
N ASP A 63 -37.88 8.53 -8.09
CA ASP A 63 -36.99 9.12 -7.08
C ASP A 63 -35.90 8.16 -6.54
N TYR A 64 -35.92 6.89 -6.95
CA TYR A 64 -34.96 5.86 -6.53
C TYR A 64 -34.10 5.39 -7.71
N ASN A 65 -32.78 5.42 -7.51
CA ASN A 65 -31.77 5.09 -8.53
C ASN A 65 -31.81 3.64 -9.05
N CYS A 66 -32.46 2.70 -8.36
CA CYS A 66 -32.69 1.33 -8.83
C CYS A 66 -33.87 0.64 -8.11
N ALA A 67 -34.50 -0.34 -8.77
CA ALA A 67 -35.60 -1.10 -8.21
C ALA A 67 -35.08 -2.37 -7.53
N ASP A 68 -35.49 -2.61 -6.27
CA ASP A 68 -35.11 -3.82 -5.53
C ASP A 68 -36.00 -5.03 -5.87
N LEU A 69 -35.37 -6.14 -6.28
CA LEU A 69 -36.04 -7.42 -6.53
C LEU A 69 -36.58 -8.05 -5.23
N ALA A 70 -35.98 -7.77 -4.07
CA ALA A 70 -36.39 -8.36 -2.80
C ALA A 70 -37.83 -7.98 -2.41
N ALA A 71 -38.27 -6.78 -2.79
CA ALA A 71 -39.65 -6.33 -2.60
C ALA A 71 -40.64 -7.14 -3.45
N VAL A 72 -40.26 -7.49 -4.69
CA VAL A 72 -41.07 -8.34 -5.58
C VAL A 72 -41.06 -9.79 -5.10
N ASP A 73 -39.90 -10.33 -4.71
CA ASP A 73 -39.77 -11.68 -4.15
C ASP A 73 -40.62 -11.85 -2.88
N SER A 74 -40.71 -10.82 -2.05
CA SER A 74 -41.53 -10.84 -0.84
C SER A 74 -43.03 -10.93 -1.18
N LEU A 75 -43.48 -10.22 -2.21
CA LEU A 75 -44.86 -10.34 -2.71
C LEU A 75 -45.12 -11.75 -3.28
N MET A 76 -44.19 -12.30 -4.07
CA MET A 76 -44.29 -13.66 -4.60
C MET A 76 -44.35 -14.71 -3.48
N ARG A 77 -43.54 -14.56 -2.42
CA ARG A 77 -43.61 -15.43 -1.22
C ARG A 77 -44.96 -15.36 -0.54
N SER A 78 -45.54 -14.16 -0.40
CA SER A 78 -46.88 -14.00 0.16
C SER A 78 -47.95 -14.70 -0.68
N ILE A 79 -47.83 -14.67 -2.01
CA ILE A 79 -48.71 -15.41 -2.93
C ILE A 79 -48.56 -16.92 -2.71
N CYS A 80 -47.33 -17.44 -2.62
CA CYS A 80 -47.07 -18.85 -2.36
C CYS A 80 -47.66 -19.30 -1.01
N SER A 81 -47.45 -18.56 0.07
CA SER A 81 -48.04 -18.89 1.38
C SER A 81 -49.57 -18.85 1.37
N LEU A 82 -50.19 -17.93 0.61
CA LEU A 82 -51.64 -17.89 0.46
C LEU A 82 -52.18 -19.11 -0.32
N SER A 83 -51.40 -19.62 -1.29
CA SER A 83 -51.78 -20.78 -2.11
C SER A 83 -51.88 -22.09 -1.31
N GLU A 84 -51.03 -22.27 -0.29
CA GLU A 84 -51.08 -23.44 0.60
C GLU A 84 -52.36 -23.45 1.44
N VAL A 85 -52.80 -22.28 1.91
CA VAL A 85 -54.03 -22.14 2.70
C VAL A 85 -55.29 -22.43 1.87
N ILE A 86 -55.30 -22.00 0.61
CA ILE A 86 -56.42 -22.23 -0.32
C ILE A 86 -56.51 -23.71 -0.73
N SER A 87 -55.37 -24.39 -0.84
CA SER A 87 -55.33 -25.83 -1.16
C SER A 87 -55.88 -26.71 -0.04
N GLY A 88 -55.92 -26.21 1.21
CA GLY A 88 -56.42 -26.93 2.39
C GLY A 88 -57.88 -26.65 2.79
N ALA A 89 -58.52 -25.62 2.25
CA ALA A 89 -59.89 -25.23 2.60
C ALA A 89 -60.87 -25.49 1.43
N ASN A 90 -62.08 -25.95 1.75
CA ASN A 90 -63.14 -26.32 0.79
C ASN A 90 -63.27 -25.34 -0.40
N LYS A 91 -63.38 -25.90 -1.61
CA LYS A 91 -63.59 -25.26 -2.92
C LYS A 91 -64.82 -24.33 -2.96
N SER A 92 -64.78 -23.17 -2.32
CA SER A 92 -65.85 -22.15 -2.34
C SER A 92 -65.44 -20.84 -3.01
N GLY A 93 -64.32 -20.84 -3.75
CA GLY A 93 -63.78 -19.69 -4.46
C GLY A 93 -63.41 -19.98 -5.91
N GLU A 94 -64.35 -20.48 -6.71
CA GLU A 94 -64.12 -20.88 -8.12
C GLU A 94 -63.73 -19.75 -9.09
N ASN A 95 -63.57 -18.49 -8.63
CA ASN A 95 -63.26 -17.35 -9.49
C ASN A 95 -62.14 -16.42 -8.98
N SER A 96 -61.30 -16.87 -8.06
CA SER A 96 -60.16 -16.06 -7.60
C SER A 96 -59.04 -16.01 -8.67
N PRO A 97 -58.32 -14.88 -8.83
CA PRO A 97 -57.19 -14.80 -9.76
C PRO A 97 -56.01 -15.68 -9.32
N LEU A 98 -55.95 -16.07 -8.05
CA LEU A 98 -54.94 -16.97 -7.50
C LEU A 98 -55.22 -18.44 -7.83
N SER A 99 -56.48 -18.88 -7.79
CA SER A 99 -56.85 -20.25 -8.17
C SER A 99 -56.58 -20.53 -9.66
N LYS A 100 -56.81 -19.54 -10.53
CA LYS A 100 -56.44 -19.63 -11.96
C LYS A 100 -54.94 -19.74 -12.17
N LEU A 101 -54.16 -18.99 -11.40
CA LEU A 101 -52.69 -19.02 -11.47
C LEU A 101 -52.12 -20.38 -11.02
N ILE A 102 -52.71 -21.00 -9.99
CA ILE A 102 -52.35 -22.36 -9.54
C ILE A 102 -52.69 -23.39 -10.62
N GLU A 103 -53.89 -23.31 -11.20
CA GLU A 103 -54.31 -24.18 -12.31
C GLU A 103 -53.37 -24.04 -13.52
N GLN A 104 -52.97 -22.81 -13.88
CA GLN A 104 -51.98 -22.57 -14.95
C GLN A 104 -50.63 -23.23 -14.67
N TRP A 105 -50.17 -23.20 -13.41
CA TRP A 105 -48.93 -23.87 -13.02
C TRP A 105 -49.05 -25.39 -13.08
N GLU A 106 -50.15 -25.98 -12.60
CA GLU A 106 -50.40 -27.43 -12.68
C GLU A 106 -50.43 -27.91 -14.13
N VAL A 107 -51.12 -27.19 -15.01
CA VAL A 107 -51.17 -27.51 -16.45
C VAL A 107 -49.78 -27.40 -17.09
N LEU A 108 -49.03 -26.33 -16.78
CA LEU A 108 -47.71 -26.09 -17.35
C LEU A 108 -46.65 -27.08 -16.85
N SER A 109 -46.61 -27.33 -15.55
CA SER A 109 -45.67 -28.28 -14.95
C SER A 109 -45.94 -29.70 -15.45
N ASN A 110 -47.20 -30.13 -15.53
CA ASN A 110 -47.55 -31.40 -16.13
C ASN A 110 -47.18 -31.46 -17.61
N ARG A 111 -47.39 -30.41 -18.40
CA ARG A 111 -46.98 -30.38 -19.82
C ARG A 111 -45.47 -30.46 -20.01
N ILE A 112 -44.68 -29.79 -19.16
CA ILE A 112 -43.22 -29.83 -19.23
C ILE A 112 -42.67 -31.19 -18.78
N LEU A 113 -43.38 -31.91 -17.90
CA LEU A 113 -42.95 -33.21 -17.35
C LEU A 113 -43.52 -34.43 -18.09
N SER A 114 -44.56 -34.28 -18.93
CA SER A 114 -45.29 -35.40 -19.57
C SER A 114 -44.98 -35.63 -21.06
N ALA A 115 -44.05 -34.87 -21.66
CA ALA A 115 -43.71 -34.98 -23.08
C ALA A 115 -42.89 -36.26 -23.38
N ASN A 116 -43.57 -37.41 -23.39
CA ASN A 116 -43.05 -38.70 -23.86
C ASN A 116 -43.20 -38.82 -25.38
N GLU A 117 -42.13 -38.63 -26.14
CA GLU A 117 -41.75 -39.47 -27.30
C GLU A 117 -40.30 -39.16 -27.72
N PRO A 118 -39.45 -40.18 -27.99
CA PRO A 118 -38.11 -39.98 -28.50
C PRO A 118 -38.16 -39.83 -30.02
N SER A 119 -37.84 -38.66 -30.55
CA SER A 119 -37.38 -38.55 -31.93
C SER A 119 -36.14 -37.66 -32.02
N THR A 120 -35.10 -38.29 -32.55
CA THR A 120 -33.82 -37.76 -33.01
C THR A 120 -34.00 -36.53 -33.89
N ILE A 121 -33.19 -35.48 -33.68
CA ILE A 121 -32.38 -34.72 -34.67
C ILE A 121 -31.75 -33.47 -33.99
N GLU A 122 -30.52 -33.20 -34.40
CA GLU A 122 -29.59 -32.14 -34.00
C GLU A 122 -30.14 -30.71 -34.18
N SER A 123 -29.93 -29.82 -33.19
CA SER A 123 -29.82 -28.37 -33.43
C SER A 123 -29.08 -27.64 -32.31
N ALA A 124 -28.01 -26.94 -32.70
CA ALA A 124 -27.16 -25.95 -32.02
C ALA A 124 -27.38 -25.68 -30.51
N SER A 125 -26.43 -26.15 -29.70
CA SER A 125 -26.33 -25.91 -28.26
C SER A 125 -25.86 -24.47 -27.97
N VAL A 126 -26.66 -23.72 -27.20
CA VAL A 126 -26.15 -22.59 -26.41
C VAL A 126 -25.69 -23.16 -25.07
N MET A 127 -24.37 -23.27 -24.85
CA MET A 127 -23.83 -23.69 -23.56
C MET A 127 -23.97 -22.55 -22.54
N VAL A 128 -24.77 -22.78 -21.50
CA VAL A 128 -24.81 -21.92 -20.31
C VAL A 128 -23.97 -22.62 -19.23
N ASP A 129 -22.99 -21.91 -18.68
CA ASP A 129 -22.05 -22.46 -17.69
C ASP A 129 -22.75 -22.82 -16.37
N ASN A 130 -22.76 -24.12 -16.04
CA ASN A 130 -23.44 -24.69 -14.87
C ASN A 130 -22.49 -24.99 -13.71
N ARG A 131 -21.25 -24.49 -13.71
CA ARG A 131 -20.24 -24.85 -12.69
C ARG A 131 -20.48 -24.31 -11.28
N VAL A 132 -21.53 -23.53 -11.03
CA VAL A 132 -21.80 -22.90 -9.72
C VAL A 132 -23.02 -23.50 -8.98
N PHE A 133 -23.82 -24.39 -9.61
CA PHE A 133 -25.22 -24.60 -9.19
C PHE A 133 -25.61 -26.04 -8.79
N ASN A 134 -24.69 -26.82 -8.20
CA ASN A 134 -24.99 -28.20 -7.76
C ASN A 134 -25.11 -28.33 -6.24
N ALA A 135 -26.11 -27.69 -5.64
CA ALA A 135 -26.57 -28.06 -4.32
C ALA A 135 -28.07 -27.77 -4.12
N GLN A 136 -28.81 -28.80 -3.66
CA GLN A 136 -30.10 -28.76 -2.94
C GLN A 136 -31.43 -28.90 -3.75
N PRO A 137 -32.60 -29.09 -3.09
CA PRO A 137 -33.39 -30.32 -3.13
C PRO A 137 -34.65 -30.16 -4.00
N ASN A 138 -35.10 -31.26 -4.63
CA ASN A 138 -36.28 -31.34 -5.51
C ASN A 138 -36.21 -30.45 -6.77
N ALA A 139 -35.22 -30.72 -7.63
CA ALA A 139 -35.01 -30.05 -8.92
C ALA A 139 -36.24 -29.98 -9.85
N ASN A 140 -37.23 -30.87 -9.66
CA ASN A 140 -38.47 -30.99 -10.44
C ASN A 140 -39.73 -31.00 -9.56
N SER A 141 -39.75 -30.28 -8.43
CA SER A 141 -40.97 -30.18 -7.60
C SER A 141 -42.15 -29.59 -8.39
N THR A 142 -43.33 -30.19 -8.24
CA THR A 142 -44.60 -29.68 -8.78
C THR A 142 -45.33 -28.75 -7.81
N GLN A 143 -44.82 -28.57 -6.59
CA GLN A 143 -45.39 -27.65 -5.61
C GLN A 143 -45.29 -26.20 -6.11
N PHE A 144 -46.31 -25.40 -5.83
CA PHE A 144 -46.35 -24.00 -6.22
C PHE A 144 -45.40 -23.17 -5.34
N SER A 145 -44.25 -22.77 -5.90
CA SER A 145 -43.18 -22.05 -5.19
C SER A 145 -42.85 -20.72 -5.87
N ILE A 146 -41.84 -20.01 -5.33
CA ILE A 146 -41.32 -18.77 -5.93
C ILE A 146 -40.77 -19.06 -7.33
N GLU A 147 -40.10 -20.20 -7.50
CA GLU A 147 -39.57 -20.67 -8.78
C GLU A 147 -40.69 -20.85 -9.81
N SER A 148 -41.85 -21.37 -9.40
CA SER A 148 -43.05 -21.47 -10.24
C SER A 148 -43.51 -20.11 -10.75
N CYS A 149 -43.44 -19.06 -9.91
CA CYS A 149 -43.80 -17.70 -10.30
C CYS A 149 -42.88 -17.16 -11.42
N TYR A 150 -41.58 -17.41 -11.35
CA TYR A 150 -40.63 -17.02 -12.41
C TYR A 150 -40.84 -17.81 -13.71
N ILE A 151 -41.21 -19.08 -13.63
CA ILE A 151 -41.55 -19.89 -14.82
C ILE A 151 -42.87 -19.42 -15.44
N LEU A 152 -43.84 -18.97 -14.64
CA LEU A 152 -45.07 -18.37 -15.17
C LEU A 152 -44.81 -17.02 -15.86
N ILE A 153 -43.87 -16.21 -15.35
CA ILE A 153 -43.38 -15.02 -16.05
C ILE A 153 -42.69 -15.40 -17.36
N LEU A 154 -41.95 -16.51 -17.39
CA LEU A 154 -41.35 -17.02 -18.62
C LEU A 154 -42.41 -17.47 -19.64
N LYS A 155 -43.44 -18.19 -19.18
CA LYS A 155 -44.58 -18.58 -20.01
C LYS A 155 -45.29 -17.36 -20.58
N ALA A 156 -45.46 -16.31 -19.78
CA ALA A 156 -45.99 -15.02 -20.20
C ALA A 156 -45.18 -14.40 -21.35
N PHE A 157 -43.85 -14.49 -21.29
CA PHE A 157 -42.98 -14.05 -22.37
C PHE A 157 -43.18 -14.85 -23.67
N ILE A 158 -43.27 -16.18 -23.58
CA ILE A 158 -43.43 -17.09 -24.73
C ILE A 158 -44.79 -16.88 -25.41
N ASP A 159 -45.87 -16.78 -24.63
CA ASP A 159 -47.22 -16.56 -25.13
C ASP A 159 -47.36 -15.19 -25.81
N GLY A 160 -46.77 -14.16 -25.18
CA GLY A 160 -46.74 -12.82 -25.75
C GLY A 160 -46.00 -12.75 -27.09
N CYS A 161 -44.95 -13.56 -27.28
CA CYS A 161 -44.20 -13.67 -28.54
C CYS A 161 -44.97 -14.42 -29.65
N SER A 162 -45.84 -15.36 -29.28
CA SER A 162 -46.61 -16.19 -30.23
C SER A 162 -47.85 -15.49 -30.79
N SER A 163 -48.33 -14.42 -30.13
CA SER A 163 -49.43 -13.59 -30.62
C SER A 163 -49.02 -12.81 -31.90
N VAL A 164 -49.58 -13.21 -33.04
CA VAL A 164 -49.39 -12.52 -34.32
C VAL A 164 -50.10 -11.18 -34.25
N ALA A 165 -49.35 -10.07 -34.35
CA ALA A 165 -49.92 -8.75 -34.54
C ALA A 165 -50.49 -8.69 -35.96
N GLY A 166 -51.81 -8.51 -36.08
CA GLY A 166 -52.43 -8.12 -37.33
C GLY A 166 -51.88 -6.79 -37.81
N ASP A 167 -51.59 -6.74 -39.10
CA ASP A 167 -51.11 -5.59 -39.85
C ASP A 167 -52.06 -4.40 -39.70
N SER A 168 -51.60 -3.31 -39.08
CA SER A 168 -52.18 -1.98 -39.25
C SER A 168 -51.07 -0.95 -39.14
N GLY A 169 -50.89 -0.19 -40.21
CA GLY A 169 -49.72 0.64 -40.47
C GLY A 169 -49.67 1.97 -39.70
N ASP A 170 -48.44 2.46 -39.63
CA ASP A 170 -48.01 3.86 -39.69
C ASP A 170 -49.00 4.95 -39.21
N SER A 171 -48.91 5.29 -37.92
CA SER A 171 -49.22 6.63 -37.42
C SER A 171 -48.49 6.87 -36.10
N GLY A 172 -47.64 7.90 -36.07
CA GLY A 172 -46.74 8.24 -34.97
C GLY A 172 -47.40 8.92 -33.78
N ASP A 173 -48.24 8.22 -33.03
CA ASP A 173 -48.78 8.66 -31.73
C ASP A 173 -48.32 7.71 -30.61
N LEU A 174 -47.24 8.09 -29.93
CA LEU A 174 -46.55 7.30 -28.89
C LEU A 174 -47.26 7.22 -27.53
N GLU A 175 -48.46 7.80 -27.37
CA GLU A 175 -49.09 7.95 -26.05
C GLU A 175 -50.35 7.10 -25.83
N ASN A 176 -50.93 6.46 -26.86
CA ASN A 176 -52.20 5.73 -26.72
C ASN A 176 -52.12 4.19 -26.80
N GLU A 177 -50.95 3.60 -27.06
CA GLU A 177 -50.78 2.13 -27.10
C GLU A 177 -50.51 1.47 -25.73
N GLU A 178 -50.27 2.25 -24.66
CA GLU A 178 -50.04 1.68 -23.31
C GLU A 178 -51.29 0.98 -22.74
N ALA A 179 -52.48 1.26 -23.29
CA ALA A 179 -53.76 0.71 -22.80
C ALA A 179 -54.19 -0.61 -23.47
N GLN A 180 -53.60 -1.02 -24.60
CA GLN A 180 -54.10 -2.16 -25.39
C GLN A 180 -53.23 -3.44 -25.37
N GLY A 181 -52.05 -3.40 -24.74
CA GLY A 181 -51.20 -4.60 -24.54
C GLY A 181 -51.60 -5.50 -23.35
N VAL A 182 -52.55 -5.08 -22.52
CA VAL A 182 -52.78 -5.66 -21.19
C VAL A 182 -54.07 -6.45 -21.12
N LYS A 183 -54.13 -7.59 -21.83
CA LYS A 183 -55.16 -8.61 -21.58
C LYS A 183 -54.65 -9.99 -21.19
N SER A 184 -53.36 -10.19 -21.02
CA SER A 184 -52.87 -11.54 -20.75
C SER A 184 -51.56 -11.50 -19.98
N THR A 185 -51.68 -11.54 -18.64
CA THR A 185 -51.00 -12.54 -17.80
C THR A 185 -51.40 -12.35 -16.34
N GLU A 186 -51.93 -13.44 -15.77
CA GLU A 186 -52.62 -13.43 -14.49
C GLU A 186 -51.69 -13.06 -13.33
N ILE A 187 -50.41 -13.44 -13.42
CA ILE A 187 -49.38 -13.14 -12.39
C ILE A 187 -49.15 -11.64 -12.18
N PHE A 188 -49.04 -10.86 -13.26
CA PHE A 188 -48.85 -9.41 -13.14
C PHE A 188 -50.12 -8.72 -12.63
N SER A 189 -51.30 -9.24 -12.98
CA SER A 189 -52.58 -8.75 -12.45
C SER A 189 -52.71 -9.00 -10.94
N VAL A 190 -52.21 -10.14 -10.44
CA VAL A 190 -52.20 -10.46 -9.01
C VAL A 190 -51.20 -9.56 -8.27
N LEU A 191 -49.99 -9.38 -8.81
CA LEU A 191 -48.97 -8.50 -8.22
C LEU A 191 -49.42 -7.04 -8.16
N GLN A 192 -50.10 -6.54 -9.21
CA GLN A 192 -50.66 -5.19 -9.23
C GLN A 192 -51.84 -5.01 -8.26
N LYS A 193 -52.71 -6.02 -8.12
CA LYS A 193 -53.85 -5.98 -7.17
C LYS A 193 -53.41 -6.03 -5.71
N MET A 194 -52.33 -6.76 -5.40
CA MET A 194 -51.77 -6.81 -4.04
C MET A 194 -51.14 -5.49 -3.62
N ARG A 195 -50.48 -4.78 -4.54
CA ARG A 195 -49.87 -3.48 -4.27
C ARG A 195 -50.01 -2.52 -5.46
N PRO A 196 -51.16 -1.84 -5.61
CA PRO A 196 -51.31 -0.80 -6.60
C PRO A 196 -50.36 0.35 -6.25
N ASN A 197 -49.56 0.84 -7.20
CA ASN A 197 -48.56 1.91 -7.06
C ASN A 197 -47.17 1.54 -6.50
N SER A 198 -46.78 0.27 -6.46
CA SER A 198 -45.38 -0.04 -6.14
C SER A 198 -44.44 0.36 -7.29
N VAL A 199 -43.34 1.05 -6.96
CA VAL A 199 -42.27 1.42 -7.91
C VAL A 199 -41.64 0.17 -8.52
N HIS A 200 -41.40 -0.87 -7.71
CA HIS A 200 -40.75 -2.12 -8.13
C HIS A 200 -41.61 -2.95 -9.10
N THR A 201 -42.93 -3.02 -8.90
CA THR A 201 -43.83 -3.72 -9.83
C THR A 201 -43.99 -2.97 -11.15
N ARG A 202 -43.95 -1.63 -11.16
CA ARG A 202 -43.89 -0.84 -12.40
C ARG A 202 -42.58 -1.06 -13.16
N ALA A 203 -41.45 -1.09 -12.45
CA ALA A 203 -40.16 -1.40 -13.05
C ALA A 203 -40.15 -2.81 -13.68
N LEU A 204 -40.68 -3.82 -12.97
CA LEU A 204 -40.82 -5.18 -13.49
C LEU A 204 -41.71 -5.25 -14.74
N MET A 205 -42.84 -4.55 -14.76
CA MET A 205 -43.71 -4.45 -15.94
C MET A 205 -43.01 -3.77 -17.12
N ARG A 206 -42.20 -2.75 -16.86
CA ARG A 206 -41.40 -2.08 -17.90
C ARG A 206 -40.37 -3.04 -18.49
N VAL A 207 -39.68 -3.82 -17.67
CA VAL A 207 -38.77 -4.89 -18.12
C VAL A 207 -39.52 -5.90 -18.99
N PHE A 208 -40.70 -6.34 -18.54
CA PHE A 208 -41.52 -7.29 -19.27
C PHE A 208 -41.89 -6.77 -20.67
N ASN A 209 -42.34 -5.51 -20.76
CA ASN A 209 -42.70 -4.88 -22.03
C ASN A 209 -41.49 -4.70 -22.97
N ILE A 210 -40.33 -4.32 -22.44
CA ILE A 210 -39.09 -4.17 -23.22
C ILE A 210 -38.67 -5.53 -23.83
N VAL A 211 -38.65 -6.59 -23.02
CA VAL A 211 -38.26 -7.93 -23.46
C VAL A 211 -39.25 -8.48 -24.49
N LEU A 212 -40.56 -8.30 -24.30
CA LEU A 212 -41.57 -8.71 -25.28
C LEU A 212 -41.41 -7.98 -26.62
N ARG A 213 -41.24 -6.64 -26.59
CA ARG A 213 -41.03 -5.85 -27.81
C ARG A 213 -39.74 -6.26 -28.51
N LEU A 214 -38.66 -6.50 -27.77
CA LEU A 214 -37.40 -6.98 -28.34
C LEU A 214 -37.59 -8.35 -28.98
N SER A 215 -38.23 -9.29 -28.29
CA SER A 215 -38.47 -10.66 -28.78
C SER A 215 -39.26 -10.68 -30.10
N LYS A 216 -40.35 -9.90 -30.18
CA LYS A 216 -41.14 -9.73 -31.42
C LYS A 216 -40.31 -9.12 -32.55
N ASN A 217 -39.53 -8.07 -32.26
CA ASN A 217 -38.66 -7.42 -33.23
C ASN A 217 -37.57 -8.35 -33.76
N LEU A 218 -36.98 -9.17 -32.88
CA LEU A 218 -35.99 -10.17 -33.26
C LEU A 218 -36.65 -11.26 -34.13
N LYS A 219 -37.80 -11.81 -33.74
CA LYS A 219 -38.47 -12.86 -34.51
C LYS A 219 -38.81 -12.41 -35.95
N ASN A 220 -39.28 -11.17 -36.12
CA ASN A 220 -39.70 -10.65 -37.43
C ASN A 220 -38.55 -10.17 -38.32
N ASN A 221 -37.44 -9.70 -37.74
CA ASN A 221 -36.38 -9.02 -38.48
C ASN A 221 -35.03 -9.77 -38.50
N LEU A 222 -34.82 -10.77 -37.63
CA LEU A 222 -33.54 -11.49 -37.58
C LEU A 222 -33.25 -12.26 -38.89
N GLU A 223 -34.27 -12.84 -39.51
CA GLU A 223 -34.12 -13.50 -40.82
C GLU A 223 -33.78 -12.51 -41.93
N LYS A 224 -34.36 -11.30 -41.89
CA LYS A 224 -34.05 -10.22 -42.84
C LYS A 224 -32.61 -9.72 -42.67
N VAL A 225 -32.15 -9.56 -41.42
CA VAL A 225 -30.79 -9.11 -41.09
C VAL A 225 -29.75 -10.13 -41.53
N LYS A 226 -29.99 -11.43 -41.27
CA LYS A 226 -29.13 -12.53 -41.75
C LYS A 226 -28.95 -12.53 -43.27
N ASN A 227 -29.99 -12.16 -44.01
CA ASN A 227 -29.95 -12.10 -45.48
C ASN A 227 -29.35 -10.79 -46.03
N SER A 228 -29.31 -9.72 -45.24
CA SER A 228 -28.84 -8.38 -45.63
C SER A 228 -27.32 -8.16 -45.47
N GLY A 229 -26.62 -9.05 -44.76
CA GLY A 229 -25.19 -8.90 -44.47
C GLY A 229 -24.86 -7.81 -43.43
N GLU A 230 -25.85 -7.17 -42.82
CA GLU A 230 -25.65 -6.22 -41.73
C GLU A 230 -25.14 -6.93 -40.46
N ASN A 231 -24.30 -6.24 -39.68
CA ASN A 231 -23.74 -6.77 -38.44
C ASN A 231 -24.86 -7.10 -37.44
N GLN A 232 -25.16 -8.41 -37.31
CA GLN A 232 -26.21 -8.93 -36.43
C GLN A 232 -26.02 -8.49 -34.98
N VAL A 233 -24.77 -8.43 -34.48
CA VAL A 233 -24.46 -8.06 -33.10
C VAL A 233 -24.83 -6.60 -32.84
N SER A 234 -24.37 -5.70 -33.73
CA SER A 234 -24.63 -4.26 -33.63
C SER A 234 -26.13 -3.94 -33.75
N TYR A 235 -26.83 -4.64 -34.65
CA TYR A 235 -28.28 -4.50 -34.81
C TYR A 235 -29.07 -4.88 -33.55
N VAL A 236 -28.78 -6.06 -32.97
CA VAL A 236 -29.47 -6.56 -31.77
C VAL A 236 -29.21 -5.63 -30.57
N LEU A 237 -27.96 -5.21 -30.38
CA LEU A 237 -27.60 -4.26 -29.32
C LEU A 237 -28.28 -2.90 -29.51
N SER A 238 -28.30 -2.38 -30.73
CA SER A 238 -28.94 -1.09 -31.05
C SER A 238 -30.44 -1.14 -30.79
N LYS A 239 -31.13 -2.22 -31.18
CA LYS A 239 -32.57 -2.38 -30.88
C LYS A 239 -32.84 -2.51 -29.39
N ALA A 240 -32.05 -3.29 -28.65
CA ALA A 240 -32.19 -3.40 -27.20
C ALA A 240 -31.96 -2.05 -26.50
N TRP A 241 -30.93 -1.31 -26.92
CA TRP A 241 -30.61 0.02 -26.40
C TRP A 241 -31.72 1.05 -26.65
N ASN A 242 -32.23 1.10 -27.88
CA ASN A 242 -33.31 2.03 -28.26
C ASN A 242 -34.60 1.75 -27.47
N LEU A 243 -34.93 0.49 -27.20
CA LEU A 243 -36.10 0.12 -26.39
C LEU A 243 -35.99 0.53 -24.92
N CYS A 244 -34.77 0.66 -24.38
CA CYS A 244 -34.55 1.12 -23.01
C CYS A 244 -34.80 2.64 -22.87
N ASN A 245 -34.70 3.41 -23.96
CA ASN A 245 -34.90 4.87 -24.01
C ASN A 245 -34.07 5.66 -22.97
N CYS A 246 -32.85 5.20 -22.68
CA CYS A 246 -31.95 5.81 -21.70
C CYS A 246 -31.04 6.91 -22.28
N ALA A 247 -30.77 6.88 -23.60
CA ALA A 247 -29.79 7.75 -24.24
C ALA A 247 -30.09 9.25 -24.06
N LYS A 248 -31.31 9.71 -24.38
CA LYS A 248 -31.70 11.12 -24.27
C LYS A 248 -31.65 11.62 -22.82
N LYS A 249 -32.04 10.76 -21.87
CA LYS A 249 -32.01 11.09 -20.44
C LYS A 249 -30.56 11.25 -19.95
N TRP A 250 -29.70 10.29 -20.23
CA TRP A 250 -28.30 10.35 -19.83
C TRP A 250 -27.55 11.49 -20.51
N GLN A 251 -27.88 11.83 -21.76
CA GLN A 251 -27.32 13.01 -22.43
C GLN A 251 -27.68 14.31 -21.71
N ILE A 252 -28.95 14.49 -21.30
CA ILE A 252 -29.38 15.68 -20.55
C ILE A 252 -28.69 15.72 -19.17
N GLN A 253 -28.58 14.57 -18.50
CA GLN A 253 -27.87 14.47 -17.22
C GLN A 253 -26.36 14.73 -17.35
N ALA A 254 -25.72 14.27 -18.42
CA ALA A 254 -24.30 14.48 -18.66
C ALA A 254 -23.93 15.96 -18.85
N LEU A 255 -24.89 16.79 -19.28
CA LEU A 255 -24.69 18.24 -19.40
C LEU A 255 -24.65 18.98 -18.05
N SER A 256 -25.13 18.37 -16.96
CA SER A 256 -24.97 18.97 -15.63
C SER A 256 -23.59 18.65 -15.03
N ASN A 257 -22.89 19.67 -14.54
CA ASN A 257 -21.60 19.53 -13.86
C ASN A 257 -21.75 19.05 -12.40
N ASN A 258 -22.47 17.95 -12.18
CA ASN A 258 -22.63 17.26 -10.90
C ASN A 258 -22.09 15.82 -11.00
N ASP A 259 -21.97 15.12 -9.88
CA ASP A 259 -21.46 13.74 -9.84
C ASP A 259 -22.32 12.78 -10.68
N GLU A 260 -23.64 12.99 -10.68
CA GLU A 260 -24.57 12.22 -11.50
C GLU A 260 -24.35 12.43 -13.00
N GLY A 261 -24.01 13.64 -13.42
CA GLY A 261 -23.70 13.99 -14.81
C GLY A 261 -22.39 13.39 -15.27
N ARG A 262 -21.35 13.40 -14.43
CA ARG A 262 -20.10 12.67 -14.72
C ARG A 262 -20.36 11.18 -14.88
N ALA A 263 -21.09 10.56 -13.95
CA ALA A 263 -21.46 9.14 -14.06
C ALA A 263 -22.32 8.83 -15.29
N ALA A 264 -23.21 9.75 -15.70
CA ALA A 264 -23.99 9.61 -16.93
C ALA A 264 -23.10 9.72 -18.18
N ASN A 265 -22.12 10.62 -18.18
CA ASN A 265 -21.13 10.75 -19.25
C ASN A 265 -20.28 9.48 -19.38
N ASP A 266 -19.76 8.96 -18.27
CA ASP A 266 -18.96 7.73 -18.25
C ASP A 266 -19.74 6.53 -18.79
N ARG A 267 -21.05 6.43 -18.48
CA ARG A 267 -21.94 5.39 -19.03
C ARG A 267 -22.12 5.53 -20.54
N LEU A 268 -22.23 6.75 -21.06
CA LEU A 268 -22.33 7.00 -22.51
C LEU A 268 -21.02 6.64 -23.21
N ASP A 269 -19.87 6.95 -22.63
CA ASP A 269 -18.56 6.58 -23.15
C ASP A 269 -18.37 5.05 -23.15
N ALA A 270 -18.77 4.38 -22.08
CA ALA A 270 -18.80 2.92 -22.02
C ALA A 270 -19.74 2.31 -23.07
N ALA A 271 -20.88 2.94 -23.34
CA ALA A 271 -21.80 2.49 -24.39
C ALA A 271 -21.16 2.65 -25.78
N MET A 272 -20.48 3.78 -26.04
CA MET A 272 -19.75 3.99 -27.29
C MET A 272 -18.67 2.93 -27.50
N ARG A 273 -17.88 2.64 -26.46
CA ARG A 273 -16.87 1.56 -26.46
C ARG A 273 -17.50 0.19 -26.77
N LEU A 274 -18.66 -0.12 -26.20
CA LEU A 274 -19.37 -1.37 -26.47
C LEU A 274 -19.79 -1.48 -27.95
N PHE A 275 -20.33 -0.39 -28.53
CA PHE A 275 -20.76 -0.39 -29.94
C PHE A 275 -19.58 -0.43 -30.91
N GLU A 276 -18.49 0.28 -30.61
CA GLU A 276 -17.25 0.20 -31.39
C GLU A 276 -16.65 -1.21 -31.35
N TYR A 277 -16.63 -1.83 -30.16
CA TYR A 277 -16.20 -3.21 -29.99
C TYR A 277 -17.11 -4.21 -30.72
N ALA A 278 -18.43 -4.00 -30.70
CA ALA A 278 -19.38 -4.84 -31.46
C ALA A 278 -19.16 -4.73 -32.98
N ASN A 279 -18.77 -3.55 -33.47
CA ASN A 279 -18.47 -3.34 -34.88
C ASN A 279 -17.13 -4.00 -35.28
N SER A 280 -16.10 -3.89 -34.44
CA SER A 280 -14.80 -4.53 -34.71
C SER A 280 -14.85 -6.05 -34.56
N PHE A 281 -15.64 -6.59 -33.62
CA PHE A 281 -15.83 -8.02 -33.43
C PHE A 281 -16.36 -8.71 -34.68
N SER A 282 -17.32 -8.07 -35.37
CA SER A 282 -17.83 -8.62 -36.62
C SER A 282 -16.75 -8.72 -37.69
N TYR A 283 -15.78 -7.80 -37.71
CA TYR A 283 -14.69 -7.82 -38.68
C TYR A 283 -13.64 -8.89 -38.35
N THR A 284 -13.27 -9.03 -37.07
CA THR A 284 -12.22 -9.97 -36.63
C THR A 284 -12.64 -11.43 -36.78
N VAL A 285 -13.89 -11.77 -36.44
CA VAL A 285 -14.39 -13.16 -36.58
C VAL A 285 -14.60 -13.54 -38.05
N SER A 286 -14.98 -12.58 -38.90
CA SER A 286 -15.11 -12.81 -40.35
C SER A 286 -13.79 -13.20 -41.02
N GLN A 287 -12.64 -12.74 -40.48
CA GLN A 287 -11.32 -13.11 -40.99
C GLN A 287 -10.82 -14.46 -40.44
N SER A 288 -11.17 -14.82 -39.21
CA SER A 288 -10.68 -16.06 -38.58
C SER A 288 -11.45 -17.32 -39.02
N GLN A 289 -12.69 -17.16 -39.50
CA GLN A 289 -13.55 -18.26 -39.96
C GLN A 289 -13.65 -18.37 -41.50
N GLN A 290 -12.55 -18.19 -42.23
CA GLN A 290 -12.46 -18.71 -43.60
C GLN A 290 -12.32 -20.24 -43.57
N MET A 291 -13.46 -20.94 -43.48
CA MET A 291 -13.52 -22.38 -43.69
C MET A 291 -13.43 -22.69 -45.20
N PRO A 292 -12.77 -23.79 -45.61
CA PRO A 292 -12.56 -24.13 -47.03
C PRO A 292 -13.84 -24.33 -47.86
N ASN A 293 -15.00 -24.46 -47.21
CA ASN A 293 -16.28 -24.77 -47.84
C ASN A 293 -17.30 -23.64 -47.63
N GLY A 294 -17.09 -22.48 -48.26
CA GLY A 294 -18.11 -21.57 -48.82
C GLY A 294 -19.31 -21.08 -48.01
N GLY A 295 -19.47 -21.42 -46.73
CA GLY A 295 -20.57 -20.98 -45.87
C GLY A 295 -20.04 -20.19 -44.68
N SER A 296 -19.90 -18.87 -44.81
CA SER A 296 -19.64 -18.00 -43.66
C SER A 296 -20.91 -17.82 -42.85
N ALA A 297 -21.04 -18.53 -41.72
CA ALA A 297 -22.01 -18.17 -40.71
C ALA A 297 -21.47 -16.92 -39.99
N GLY A 298 -22.20 -15.80 -40.04
CA GLY A 298 -21.81 -14.59 -39.32
C GLY A 298 -21.75 -14.82 -37.80
N PRO A 299 -20.93 -14.05 -37.06
CA PRO A 299 -20.76 -14.21 -35.62
C PRO A 299 -22.09 -14.03 -34.88
N THR A 300 -22.38 -14.91 -33.93
CA THR A 300 -23.64 -14.90 -33.18
C THR A 300 -23.53 -13.96 -31.97
N ILE A 301 -24.62 -13.27 -31.62
CA ILE A 301 -24.70 -12.40 -30.43
C ILE A 301 -24.35 -13.14 -29.12
N ALA A 302 -24.60 -14.45 -29.03
CA ALA A 302 -24.22 -15.28 -27.89
C ALA A 302 -22.70 -15.37 -27.74
N GLU A 303 -21.97 -15.58 -28.85
CA GLU A 303 -20.50 -15.63 -28.87
C GLU A 303 -19.91 -14.28 -28.47
N PHE A 304 -20.51 -13.17 -28.91
CA PHE A 304 -20.12 -11.83 -28.49
C PHE A 304 -20.29 -11.62 -26.98
N ILE A 305 -21.47 -11.97 -26.43
CA ILE A 305 -21.75 -11.83 -24.99
C ILE A 305 -20.75 -12.65 -24.17
N ASP A 306 -20.47 -13.88 -24.59
CA ASP A 306 -19.53 -14.76 -23.89
C ASP A 306 -18.10 -14.24 -23.98
N GLN A 307 -17.68 -13.71 -25.12
CA GLN A 307 -16.38 -13.09 -25.27
C GLN A 307 -16.21 -11.88 -24.34
N VAL A 308 -17.20 -10.98 -24.27
CA VAL A 308 -17.15 -9.82 -23.34
C VAL A 308 -17.11 -10.27 -21.87
N ARG A 309 -17.79 -11.38 -21.53
CA ARG A 309 -17.74 -11.97 -20.18
C ARG A 309 -16.38 -12.60 -19.85
N GLN A 310 -15.66 -13.10 -20.86
CA GLN A 310 -14.35 -13.73 -20.72
C GLN A 310 -13.18 -12.74 -20.78
N MET A 311 -13.44 -11.44 -21.00
CA MET A 311 -12.39 -10.42 -20.92
C MET A 311 -11.83 -10.34 -19.50
N GLU A 312 -10.60 -10.81 -19.31
CA GLU A 312 -9.83 -10.70 -18.06
C GLU A 312 -8.84 -9.53 -18.10
N ILE A 313 -8.31 -9.22 -19.27
CA ILE A 313 -7.44 -8.07 -19.50
C ILE A 313 -8.32 -6.93 -19.98
N GLU A 314 -8.19 -5.76 -19.36
CA GLU A 314 -8.85 -4.56 -19.86
C GLU A 314 -8.33 -4.31 -21.27
N ALA A 315 -9.22 -4.40 -22.28
CA ALA A 315 -8.85 -3.97 -23.61
C ALA A 315 -8.44 -2.50 -23.50
N ASP A 316 -7.20 -2.23 -23.94
CA ASP A 316 -6.63 -0.90 -23.97
C ASP A 316 -7.66 0.05 -24.61
N SER A 317 -7.91 1.20 -23.97
CA SER A 317 -9.01 2.09 -24.31
C SER A 317 -8.88 2.61 -25.74
N LEU A 318 -9.39 1.86 -26.71
CA LEU A 318 -9.40 2.20 -28.14
C LEU A 318 -10.27 3.42 -28.44
N ALA A 319 -11.24 3.75 -27.56
CA ALA A 319 -12.02 4.95 -27.71
C ALA A 319 -11.19 6.18 -27.30
N SER A 320 -10.95 7.06 -28.27
CA SER A 320 -10.47 8.42 -28.02
C SER A 320 -11.49 9.15 -27.15
N VAL A 321 -11.22 9.26 -25.85
CA VAL A 321 -11.98 10.19 -24.99
C VAL A 321 -11.81 11.57 -25.61
N ALA A 322 -12.93 12.24 -25.90
CA ALA A 322 -12.88 13.59 -26.46
C ALA A 322 -12.02 14.47 -25.53
N PRO A 323 -11.00 15.17 -26.04
CA PRO A 323 -10.17 16.01 -25.19
C PRO A 323 -11.07 17.07 -24.56
N LEU A 324 -11.19 17.05 -23.23
CA LEU A 324 -11.88 18.11 -22.50
C LEU A 324 -11.11 19.42 -22.74
N PRO A 325 -11.76 20.46 -23.30
CA PRO A 325 -11.15 21.78 -23.36
C PRO A 325 -10.84 22.24 -21.92
N ASP A 326 -9.66 22.83 -21.72
CA ASP A 326 -9.18 23.39 -20.44
C ASP A 326 -8.90 22.41 -19.28
N ALA A 327 -8.45 21.18 -19.59
CA ALA A 327 -8.02 20.22 -18.57
C ALA A 327 -6.49 20.12 -18.43
N VAL A 328 -6.03 19.79 -17.21
CA VAL A 328 -4.62 19.42 -16.96
C VAL A 328 -4.36 18.05 -17.58
N THR A 329 -3.42 17.98 -18.51
CA THR A 329 -3.06 16.72 -19.17
C THR A 329 -2.12 15.92 -18.28
N LEU A 330 -2.61 14.79 -17.75
CA LEU A 330 -1.75 13.77 -17.12
C LEU A 330 -1.31 12.77 -18.19
N THR A 331 -0.01 12.59 -18.35
CA THR A 331 0.53 11.66 -19.34
C THR A 331 1.85 11.05 -18.87
N THR A 332 2.22 9.91 -19.45
CA THR A 332 3.54 9.30 -19.25
C THR A 332 4.59 10.03 -20.12
N PRO A 333 5.89 9.90 -19.82
CA PRO A 333 6.93 10.46 -20.69
C PRO A 333 6.79 10.05 -22.16
N SER A 334 6.45 8.79 -22.44
CA SER A 334 6.17 8.30 -23.81
C SER A 334 4.92 8.93 -24.43
N GLY A 335 3.88 9.20 -23.64
CA GLY A 335 2.67 9.90 -24.09
C GLY A 335 2.86 11.40 -24.32
N SER A 336 4.00 11.96 -23.88
CA SER A 336 4.34 13.36 -24.11
C SER A 336 4.89 13.65 -25.52
N VAL A 337 5.22 12.61 -26.27
CA VAL A 337 5.87 12.73 -27.59
C VAL A 337 4.99 13.52 -28.56
N GLY A 338 5.60 14.51 -29.22
CA GLY A 338 4.94 15.36 -30.21
C GLY A 338 4.06 16.48 -29.64
N ARG A 339 3.96 16.62 -28.31
CA ARG A 339 3.19 17.68 -27.64
C ARG A 339 4.12 18.73 -27.02
N THR A 340 3.60 19.91 -26.71
CA THR A 340 4.34 20.96 -25.99
C THR A 340 3.40 21.70 -25.06
N TRP A 341 3.86 22.06 -23.86
CA TRP A 341 3.09 22.80 -22.87
C TRP A 341 3.89 24.01 -22.37
N ASP A 342 3.18 25.05 -21.93
CA ASP A 342 3.85 26.21 -21.30
C ASP A 342 4.47 25.83 -19.95
N TYR A 343 3.78 24.98 -19.19
CA TYR A 343 4.17 24.51 -17.88
C TYR A 343 4.17 22.98 -17.83
N VAL A 344 5.22 22.38 -17.29
CA VAL A 344 5.33 20.93 -17.10
C VAL A 344 5.72 20.65 -15.66
N TRP A 345 4.97 19.78 -15.01
CA TRP A 345 5.29 19.22 -13.70
C TRP A 345 5.70 17.76 -13.86
N ILE A 346 6.88 17.43 -13.35
CA ILE A 346 7.39 16.07 -13.27
C ILE A 346 7.43 15.68 -11.78
N PRO A 347 6.33 15.14 -11.24
CA PRO A 347 6.29 14.69 -9.86
C PRO A 347 6.96 13.34 -9.68
N ALA A 348 7.35 13.04 -8.44
CA ALA A 348 7.84 11.73 -8.00
C ALA A 348 9.07 11.22 -8.76
N VAL A 349 10.05 12.11 -9.00
CA VAL A 349 11.38 11.73 -9.50
C VAL A 349 12.20 11.10 -8.36
N GLN A 350 11.79 9.90 -7.97
CA GLN A 350 12.34 9.12 -6.87
C GLN A 350 13.23 7.98 -7.35
N GLN A 351 14.13 7.54 -6.49
CA GLN A 351 14.96 6.37 -6.72
C GLN A 351 14.10 5.13 -6.95
N ARG A 352 14.48 4.30 -7.93
CA ARG A 352 13.75 3.09 -8.41
C ARG A 352 12.35 3.34 -9.00
N VAL A 353 11.77 4.54 -8.86
CA VAL A 353 10.59 4.98 -9.61
C VAL A 353 11.02 5.44 -10.99
N TRP A 354 11.98 6.35 -11.02
CA TRP A 354 12.54 6.87 -12.25
C TRP A 354 13.97 7.39 -12.00
N PRO A 355 15.02 6.81 -12.59
CA PRO A 355 15.04 5.76 -13.60
C PRO A 355 14.53 4.41 -13.08
N ASN A 356 13.72 3.72 -13.89
CA ASN A 356 13.33 2.34 -13.61
C ASN A 356 14.25 1.39 -14.38
N THR A 357 15.25 0.86 -13.69
CA THR A 357 16.24 -0.07 -14.26
C THR A 357 15.91 -1.54 -13.98
N ALA A 358 14.68 -1.84 -13.55
CA ALA A 358 14.25 -3.21 -13.36
C ALA A 358 14.24 -3.94 -14.72
N ALA A 359 14.79 -5.16 -14.74
CA ALA A 359 14.81 -5.99 -15.95
C ALA A 359 13.37 -6.30 -16.38
N ARG A 360 13.01 -5.93 -17.61
CA ARG A 360 11.72 -6.25 -18.23
C ARG A 360 11.89 -7.47 -19.15
N SER A 361 10.81 -8.22 -19.37
CA SER A 361 10.77 -9.31 -20.37
C SER A 361 11.81 -10.42 -20.18
N THR A 362 12.13 -10.78 -18.93
CA THR A 362 13.13 -11.80 -18.60
C THR A 362 12.78 -13.19 -19.14
N MET A 363 11.49 -13.52 -19.27
CA MET A 363 11.04 -14.85 -19.69
C MET A 363 11.31 -15.16 -21.17
N PHE A 364 11.22 -14.16 -22.05
CA PHE A 364 11.39 -14.36 -23.51
C PHE A 364 12.65 -13.73 -24.06
N ALA A 365 13.41 -13.00 -23.24
CA ALA A 365 14.64 -12.33 -23.66
C ALA A 365 14.45 -11.50 -24.94
N SER A 366 13.34 -10.75 -25.04
CA SER A 366 12.94 -10.09 -26.28
C SER A 366 13.97 -9.07 -26.78
N GLU A 367 14.68 -8.39 -25.88
CA GLU A 367 15.75 -7.44 -26.22
C GLU A 367 16.96 -8.15 -26.85
N THR A 368 17.39 -9.28 -26.27
CA THR A 368 18.37 -10.20 -26.86
C THR A 368 17.96 -10.65 -28.25
N LEU A 369 16.70 -11.01 -28.45
CA LEU A 369 16.22 -11.46 -29.75
C LEU A 369 16.25 -10.35 -30.79
N VAL A 370 15.90 -9.11 -30.41
CA VAL A 370 16.01 -7.93 -31.28
C VAL A 370 17.46 -7.64 -31.62
N ASP A 371 18.37 -7.71 -30.66
CA ASP A 371 19.80 -7.46 -30.88
C ASP A 371 20.41 -8.52 -31.79
N ILE A 372 20.07 -9.80 -31.59
CA ILE A 372 20.39 -10.88 -32.51
C ILE A 372 19.82 -10.56 -33.90
N VAL A 373 18.54 -10.24 -34.06
CA VAL A 373 17.95 -10.00 -35.39
C VAL A 373 18.54 -8.78 -36.10
N LEU A 374 18.82 -7.70 -35.38
CA LEU A 374 19.37 -6.46 -35.93
C LEU A 374 20.87 -6.61 -36.27
N ASN A 375 21.67 -7.18 -35.38
CA ASN A 375 23.11 -7.33 -35.58
C ASN A 375 23.45 -8.52 -36.48
N SER A 376 22.63 -9.58 -36.52
CA SER A 376 22.81 -10.71 -37.45
C SER A 376 22.48 -10.37 -38.90
N ARG A 377 21.69 -9.31 -39.15
CA ARG A 377 21.33 -8.89 -40.52
C ARG A 377 22.44 -8.12 -41.24
N ILE A 378 23.40 -7.53 -40.53
CA ILE A 378 24.55 -6.84 -41.13
C ILE A 378 25.50 -7.85 -41.81
N LEU A 379 25.44 -9.14 -41.45
CA LEU A 379 26.18 -10.23 -42.10
C LEU A 379 25.48 -10.81 -43.35
N SER A 380 24.25 -10.39 -43.66
CA SER A 380 23.50 -10.86 -44.84
C SER A 380 23.60 -9.91 -46.04
N GLY A 381 24.63 -9.05 -46.06
CA GLY A 381 25.05 -8.28 -47.24
C GLY A 381 25.98 -9.11 -48.11
N GLU A 382 25.63 -9.27 -49.36
CA GLU A 382 26.22 -10.16 -50.36
C GLU A 382 27.75 -9.96 -50.56
N SER A 383 28.46 -11.10 -50.52
CA SER A 383 29.63 -11.45 -51.33
C SER A 383 30.69 -10.37 -51.64
N GLY A 384 31.84 -10.46 -50.97
CA GLY A 384 33.09 -9.85 -51.44
C GLY A 384 34.30 -10.13 -50.54
N ASP A 385 35.07 -11.16 -50.89
CA ASP A 385 36.47 -11.44 -50.51
C ASP A 385 37.12 -10.54 -49.42
N GLY A 386 37.30 -11.08 -48.21
CA GLY A 386 38.11 -10.45 -47.16
C GLY A 386 37.95 -11.11 -45.79
N ASP A 387 38.99 -11.85 -45.39
CA ASP A 387 39.34 -12.36 -44.06
C ASP A 387 38.27 -12.98 -43.14
N SER A 388 38.39 -14.30 -42.96
CA SER A 388 37.67 -15.13 -41.98
C SER A 388 38.02 -14.85 -40.50
N SER A 389 38.61 -13.69 -40.18
CA SER A 389 38.96 -13.28 -38.82
C SER A 389 37.83 -12.59 -38.06
N ASP A 390 36.79 -12.10 -38.76
CA ASP A 390 35.72 -11.31 -38.15
C ASP A 390 34.65 -12.18 -37.46
N ILE A 391 34.51 -13.44 -37.87
CA ILE A 391 33.64 -14.42 -37.18
C ILE A 391 34.23 -14.84 -35.83
N THR A 392 35.55 -14.85 -35.71
CA THR A 392 36.25 -15.21 -34.46
C THR A 392 36.09 -14.14 -33.39
N TYR A 393 36.00 -12.85 -33.77
CA TYR A 393 35.68 -11.76 -32.83
C TYR A 393 34.29 -11.92 -32.19
N PHE A 394 33.32 -12.47 -32.92
CA PHE A 394 31.98 -12.76 -32.40
C PHE A 394 31.98 -13.88 -31.35
N PHE A 395 32.81 -14.92 -31.55
CA PHE A 395 32.95 -16.03 -30.58
C PHE A 395 33.84 -15.66 -29.38
N ASP A 396 34.84 -14.81 -29.56
CA ASP A 396 35.74 -14.39 -28.47
C ASP A 396 35.06 -13.36 -27.54
N ALA A 397 34.16 -12.51 -28.08
CA ALA A 397 33.25 -11.69 -27.29
C ALA A 397 32.24 -12.54 -26.49
N TYR A 398 31.78 -13.66 -27.05
CA TYR A 398 30.98 -14.68 -26.35
C TYR A 398 31.79 -15.48 -25.31
N SER A 399 33.08 -15.75 -25.56
CA SER A 399 33.95 -16.50 -24.65
C SER A 399 34.34 -15.72 -23.40
N LYS A 400 34.32 -14.37 -23.46
CA LYS A 400 34.49 -13.52 -22.26
C LYS A 400 33.21 -13.34 -21.46
N ASN A 401 32.06 -13.81 -21.95
CA ASN A 401 30.79 -13.73 -21.24
C ASN A 401 29.89 -14.94 -21.56
N PRO A 402 30.05 -16.07 -20.83
CA PRO A 402 29.47 -17.37 -21.22
C PRO A 402 27.93 -17.46 -21.10
N ASN A 403 27.25 -16.40 -20.65
CA ASN A 403 25.79 -16.29 -20.62
C ASN A 403 25.30 -15.22 -21.61
N GLY A 404 25.60 -15.37 -22.90
CA GLY A 404 25.17 -14.48 -23.99
C GLY A 404 23.65 -14.47 -24.24
N ILE A 405 22.90 -14.07 -23.22
CA ILE A 405 21.53 -13.59 -23.26
C ILE A 405 21.62 -12.12 -22.86
N CYS A 406 21.47 -11.21 -23.82
CA CYS A 406 21.40 -9.75 -23.66
C CYS A 406 20.11 -9.29 -22.90
N VAL A 407 19.75 -9.93 -21.80
CA VAL A 407 18.56 -9.61 -20.98
C VAL A 407 18.85 -8.53 -19.92
N SER A 408 20.10 -8.07 -19.81
CA SER A 408 20.52 -7.31 -18.64
C SER A 408 21.56 -6.24 -18.91
N ASP A 409 21.54 -5.59 -20.08
CA ASP A 409 22.24 -4.30 -20.23
C ASP A 409 21.43 -3.22 -19.50
N LYS A 410 21.54 -3.21 -18.17
CA LYS A 410 21.03 -2.14 -17.30
C LYS A 410 21.44 -0.76 -17.82
N GLN A 411 22.60 -0.68 -18.48
CA GLN A 411 23.09 0.52 -19.15
C GLN A 411 22.22 0.97 -20.33
N ALA A 412 21.74 0.04 -21.17
CA ALA A 412 20.86 0.36 -22.30
C ALA A 412 19.48 0.81 -21.80
N ILE A 413 18.92 0.12 -20.80
CA ILE A 413 17.66 0.51 -20.15
C ILE A 413 17.79 1.89 -19.51
N PHE A 414 18.86 2.13 -18.76
CA PHE A 414 19.14 3.43 -18.15
C PHE A 414 19.29 4.53 -19.19
N THR A 415 19.98 4.28 -20.29
CA THR A 415 20.08 5.21 -21.42
C THR A 415 18.71 5.49 -22.05
N GLY A 416 17.84 4.48 -22.15
CA GLY A 416 16.45 4.65 -22.57
C GLY A 416 15.66 5.55 -21.62
N GLU A 417 15.81 5.35 -20.31
CA GLU A 417 15.18 6.20 -19.28
C GLU A 417 15.75 7.64 -19.30
N GLN A 418 17.05 7.82 -19.58
CA GLN A 418 17.65 9.16 -19.77
C GLN A 418 17.03 9.89 -20.97
N ARG A 419 16.84 9.19 -22.11
CA ARG A 419 16.15 9.76 -23.28
C ARG A 419 14.72 10.13 -22.95
N SER A 420 14.02 9.30 -22.18
CA SER A 420 12.67 9.56 -21.69
C SER A 420 12.61 10.83 -20.83
N LEU A 421 13.58 11.01 -19.92
CA LEU A 421 13.70 12.22 -19.10
C LEU A 421 13.93 13.47 -19.97
N LEU A 422 14.86 13.39 -20.92
CA LEU A 422 15.13 14.47 -21.87
C LEU A 422 13.86 14.82 -22.68
N MET A 423 13.13 13.80 -23.15
CA MET A 423 11.88 13.99 -23.86
C MET A 423 10.82 14.67 -23.01
N ALA A 424 10.75 14.43 -21.71
CA ALA A 424 9.79 15.08 -20.82
C ALA A 424 10.17 16.54 -20.51
N ILE A 425 11.45 16.78 -20.20
CA ILE A 425 12.00 18.11 -19.87
C ILE A 425 11.82 19.10 -21.03
N THR A 426 12.07 18.64 -22.25
CA THR A 426 12.01 19.47 -23.47
C THR A 426 10.59 19.86 -23.90
N ARG A 427 9.54 19.39 -23.20
CA ARG A 427 8.14 19.74 -23.51
C ARG A 427 7.71 21.07 -22.92
N ALA A 428 8.42 21.55 -21.90
CA ALA A 428 8.15 22.83 -21.24
C ALA A 428 8.65 24.00 -22.09
N ARG A 429 7.79 24.99 -22.37
CA ARG A 429 8.17 26.23 -23.05
C ARG A 429 8.57 27.36 -22.10
N LYS A 430 7.97 27.43 -20.91
CA LYS A 430 8.22 28.50 -19.92
C LYS A 430 8.80 27.97 -18.63
N HIS A 431 8.12 27.03 -17.98
CA HIS A 431 8.53 26.53 -16.67
C HIS A 431 8.46 25.00 -16.58
N LEU A 432 9.52 24.44 -16.00
CA LEU A 432 9.62 23.05 -15.60
C LEU A 432 9.69 23.00 -14.08
N CYS A 433 8.82 22.20 -13.46
CA CYS A 433 8.87 21.90 -12.05
C CYS A 433 9.14 20.41 -11.87
N VAL A 434 10.25 20.07 -11.21
CA VAL A 434 10.58 18.69 -10.85
C VAL A 434 10.48 18.55 -9.34
N SER A 435 9.83 17.49 -8.86
CA SER A 435 9.72 17.24 -7.42
C SER A 435 10.10 15.81 -7.04
N ALA A 436 10.78 15.72 -5.90
CA ALA A 436 11.16 14.48 -5.24
C ALA A 436 10.96 14.65 -3.73
N VAL A 437 10.84 13.55 -3.02
CA VAL A 437 10.59 13.49 -1.57
C VAL A 437 11.81 12.82 -0.97
N ASN A 438 12.44 13.48 -0.02
CA ASN A 438 13.52 12.91 0.77
C ASN A 438 12.95 12.52 2.14
N SER A 439 12.73 11.23 2.34
CA SER A 439 12.24 10.64 3.59
C SER A 439 12.94 9.31 3.86
N ASP A 440 12.72 8.72 5.03
CA ASP A 440 13.34 7.45 5.43
C ASP A 440 13.04 6.29 4.45
N ASP A 441 11.87 6.32 3.79
CA ASP A 441 11.44 5.31 2.83
C ASP A 441 11.68 5.73 1.35
N CYS A 442 11.85 7.02 1.09
CA CYS A 442 11.96 7.58 -0.27
C CYS A 442 13.22 8.41 -0.42
N VAL A 443 14.07 8.00 -1.35
CA VAL A 443 15.28 8.75 -1.73
C VAL A 443 15.01 9.44 -3.07
N PRO A 444 15.42 10.71 -3.25
CA PRO A 444 15.42 11.35 -4.56
C PRO A 444 16.15 10.51 -5.62
N SER A 445 15.73 10.64 -6.87
CA SER A 445 16.33 9.89 -7.98
C SER A 445 17.82 10.17 -8.21
N ASP A 446 18.55 9.14 -8.67
CA ASP A 446 19.88 9.25 -9.28
C ASP A 446 19.95 10.35 -10.36
N PHE A 447 18.88 10.62 -11.12
CA PHE A 447 18.86 11.70 -12.11
C PHE A 447 19.05 13.08 -11.48
N LEU A 448 18.48 13.32 -10.30
CA LEU A 448 18.63 14.61 -9.62
C LEU A 448 20.06 14.78 -9.10
N TYR A 449 20.63 13.73 -8.50
CA TYR A 449 22.03 13.75 -8.04
C TYR A 449 23.04 13.88 -9.17
N TYR A 450 22.72 13.35 -10.36
CA TYR A 450 23.62 13.37 -11.52
C TYR A 450 23.56 14.70 -12.28
N TYR A 451 22.35 15.21 -12.57
CA TYR A 451 22.14 16.39 -13.42
C TYR A 451 21.97 17.71 -12.66
N LEU A 452 21.66 17.67 -11.35
CA LEU A 452 21.50 18.86 -10.49
C LEU A 452 22.35 18.75 -9.20
N PRO A 453 23.67 18.52 -9.31
CA PRO A 453 24.54 18.35 -8.14
C PRO A 453 24.63 19.59 -7.25
N GLU A 454 24.29 20.79 -7.77
CA GLU A 454 24.32 22.04 -7.03
C GLU A 454 23.17 22.16 -6.01
N ILE A 455 22.09 21.38 -6.19
CA ILE A 455 20.94 21.34 -5.29
C ILE A 455 20.90 20.01 -4.53
N TYR A 456 21.18 18.91 -5.22
CA TYR A 456 21.14 17.54 -4.69
C TYR A 456 22.55 16.96 -4.70
N TRP A 457 23.23 16.99 -3.55
CA TRP A 457 24.59 16.47 -3.44
C TRP A 457 24.61 15.03 -2.94
N ARG A 458 25.62 14.25 -3.35
CA ARG A 458 25.84 12.88 -2.86
C ARG A 458 26.44 12.96 -1.46
N ASN A 459 25.69 12.53 -0.45
CA ASN A 459 26.24 12.39 0.90
C ASN A 459 27.39 11.37 0.86
N GLN A 460 28.63 11.80 1.12
CA GLN A 460 29.79 10.91 1.27
C GLN A 460 29.59 9.89 2.39
N ASP A 461 28.62 10.13 3.27
CA ASP A 461 28.24 9.21 4.32
C ASP A 461 27.72 7.89 3.74
N GLY A 462 27.13 7.82 2.55
CA GLY A 462 26.62 6.56 1.97
C GLY A 462 25.23 6.16 2.47
N SER A 463 24.35 7.14 2.67
CA SER A 463 22.98 6.95 3.20
C SER A 463 22.03 6.28 2.21
N CYS A 464 22.43 6.04 0.97
CA CYS A 464 21.59 5.42 -0.04
C CYS A 464 22.38 4.54 -0.99
N ASP A 465 21.83 3.36 -1.26
CA ASP A 465 22.28 2.45 -2.31
C ASP A 465 22.00 3.10 -3.67
N TYR A 466 22.96 3.86 -4.17
CA TYR A 466 22.91 4.42 -5.51
C TYR A 466 23.07 3.31 -6.54
N THR A 467 22.48 3.47 -7.72
CA THR A 467 22.77 2.53 -8.80
C THR A 467 24.21 2.79 -9.26
N ASP A 468 25.08 1.79 -9.13
CA ASP A 468 26.49 1.84 -9.56
C ASP A 468 26.58 1.92 -11.10
N PHE A 469 26.18 3.05 -11.67
CA PHE A 469 26.52 3.45 -13.02
C PHE A 469 27.74 4.36 -12.94
N CYS A 470 28.90 3.73 -12.88
CA CYS A 470 30.18 4.43 -12.98
C CYS A 470 30.85 4.07 -14.30
N GLY A 471 30.45 4.78 -15.35
CA GLY A 471 31.43 5.24 -16.33
C GLY A 471 31.66 6.71 -16.05
N ASP A 472 32.88 7.09 -15.66
CA ASP A 472 33.28 8.50 -15.57
C ASP A 472 33.01 9.16 -16.92
N PHE A 473 31.95 9.97 -16.99
CA PHE A 473 31.54 10.74 -18.17
C PHE A 473 31.33 9.94 -19.47
N ALA A 474 31.30 8.60 -19.44
CA ALA A 474 31.29 7.76 -20.63
C ALA A 474 30.02 7.90 -21.51
N ALA A 475 28.94 8.46 -20.95
CA ALA A 475 27.70 8.77 -21.66
C ALA A 475 27.56 10.24 -22.05
N VAL A 476 28.53 11.09 -21.70
CA VAL A 476 28.53 12.51 -22.05
C VAL A 476 29.25 12.65 -23.38
N ASP A 477 28.51 12.97 -24.44
CA ASP A 477 29.10 13.26 -25.75
C ASP A 477 30.17 14.35 -25.60
N ALA A 478 31.28 14.23 -26.33
CA ALA A 478 32.40 15.19 -26.33
C ALA A 478 32.05 16.57 -26.92
N ASP A 479 30.76 16.85 -27.09
CA ASP A 479 30.20 18.12 -27.55
C ASP A 479 30.36 19.21 -26.49
N ALA A 480 30.33 20.48 -26.93
CA ALA A 480 30.46 21.64 -26.04
C ALA A 480 29.47 21.61 -24.86
N ARG A 481 28.24 21.12 -25.05
CA ARG A 481 27.25 20.97 -23.97
C ARG A 481 27.64 19.90 -22.96
N GLY A 482 28.19 18.79 -23.44
CA GLY A 482 28.68 17.71 -22.60
C GLY A 482 29.88 18.16 -21.76
N LEU A 483 30.82 18.88 -22.38
CA LEU A 483 31.98 19.46 -21.67
C LEU A 483 31.58 20.48 -20.61
N VAL A 484 30.59 21.35 -20.89
CA VAL A 484 30.02 22.26 -19.87
C VAL A 484 29.42 21.46 -18.71
N CYS A 485 28.61 20.43 -19.00
CA CYS A 485 28.00 19.58 -17.98
C CYS A 485 29.05 18.86 -17.12
N ALA A 486 30.04 18.23 -17.75
CA ALA A 486 31.13 17.52 -17.06
C ALA A 486 31.95 18.46 -16.17
N SER A 487 32.30 19.64 -16.69
CA SER A 487 33.04 20.66 -15.95
C SER A 487 32.22 21.18 -14.75
N ARG A 488 30.93 21.45 -14.95
CA ARG A 488 29.99 21.85 -13.87
C ARG A 488 29.89 20.82 -12.75
N ILE A 489 29.67 19.57 -13.11
CA ILE A 489 29.57 18.45 -12.15
C ILE A 489 30.89 18.33 -11.37
N THR A 490 32.03 18.46 -12.04
CA THR A 490 33.36 18.37 -11.40
C THR A 490 33.57 19.49 -10.38
N LEU A 491 33.17 20.72 -10.70
CA LEU A 491 33.23 21.85 -9.76
C LEU A 491 32.29 21.64 -8.56
N ALA A 492 31.03 21.28 -8.81
CA ALA A 492 30.03 21.07 -7.75
C ALA A 492 30.44 19.94 -6.78
N LYS A 493 30.97 18.83 -7.29
CA LYS A 493 31.46 17.70 -6.47
C LYS A 493 32.62 18.09 -5.55
N GLN A 494 33.50 18.99 -5.98
CA GLN A 494 34.72 19.34 -5.24
C GLN A 494 34.49 20.47 -4.23
N GLU A 495 33.64 21.46 -4.54
CA GLU A 495 33.27 22.52 -3.58
C GLU A 495 32.57 21.95 -2.33
N SER A 496 31.66 20.98 -2.51
CA SER A 496 30.92 20.40 -1.38
C SER A 496 31.76 19.46 -0.49
N GLY A 497 32.93 19.01 -0.96
CA GLY A 497 33.79 18.04 -0.25
C GLY A 497 34.87 18.66 0.64
N SER A 498 35.15 19.96 0.52
CA SER A 498 36.26 20.61 1.25
C SER A 498 35.77 21.78 2.09
N LYS A 499 36.02 21.72 3.40
CA LYS A 499 35.79 22.85 4.33
C LYS A 499 36.86 23.94 4.23
N ASN A 500 37.93 23.72 3.45
CA ASN A 500 39.04 24.65 3.29
C ASN A 500 39.07 25.18 1.84
N SER A 501 38.90 26.50 1.68
CA SER A 501 38.96 27.21 0.39
C SER A 501 40.35 27.17 -0.26
N ASP A 502 41.40 27.13 0.56
CA ASP A 502 42.77 27.38 0.09
C ASP A 502 43.42 26.17 -0.59
N SER A 503 42.95 24.95 -0.31
CA SER A 503 43.39 23.73 -1.02
C SER A 503 42.63 23.49 -2.33
N LEU A 504 41.46 24.11 -2.52
CA LEU A 504 40.63 23.95 -3.72
C LEU A 504 41.31 24.56 -4.96
N ALA A 505 41.95 25.71 -4.79
CA ALA A 505 42.61 26.43 -5.87
C ALA A 505 43.83 25.68 -6.44
N GLN A 506 44.40 24.72 -5.70
CA GLN A 506 45.58 23.94 -6.10
C GLN A 506 45.24 22.58 -6.73
N ASN A 507 43.96 22.19 -6.76
CA ASN A 507 43.56 20.90 -7.34
C ASN A 507 43.59 20.98 -8.88
N PRO A 508 44.41 20.16 -9.58
CA PRO A 508 44.55 20.24 -11.03
C PRO A 508 43.25 19.97 -11.79
N THR A 509 42.34 19.16 -11.22
CA THR A 509 41.05 18.83 -11.85
C THR A 509 40.07 20.01 -11.85
N ILE A 510 40.11 20.85 -10.81
CA ILE A 510 39.28 22.06 -10.70
C ILE A 510 39.82 23.12 -11.65
N GLN A 511 41.14 23.29 -11.72
CA GLN A 511 41.76 24.21 -12.67
C GLN A 511 41.45 23.82 -14.12
N ASP A 512 41.50 22.53 -14.44
CA ASP A 512 41.15 22.01 -15.77
C ASP A 512 39.68 22.29 -16.11
N ALA A 513 38.74 22.01 -15.19
CA ALA A 513 37.32 22.32 -15.39
C ALA A 513 37.05 23.82 -15.55
N LEU A 514 37.71 24.68 -14.77
CA LEU A 514 37.60 26.14 -14.89
C LEU A 514 38.19 26.64 -16.22
N ASN A 515 39.32 26.09 -16.65
CA ASN A 515 39.94 26.41 -17.94
C ASN A 515 39.05 25.99 -19.11
N ALA A 516 38.44 24.81 -19.03
CA ALA A 516 37.49 24.34 -20.03
C ALA A 516 36.27 25.27 -20.15
N LEU A 517 35.67 25.68 -19.03
CA LEU A 517 34.54 26.62 -19.03
C LEU A 517 34.93 28.00 -19.57
N ASN A 518 36.09 28.53 -19.18
CA ASN A 518 36.59 29.81 -19.68
C ASN A 518 36.87 29.76 -21.19
N LEU A 519 37.43 28.65 -21.68
CA LEU A 519 37.66 28.44 -23.11
C LEU A 519 36.34 28.39 -23.88
N LEU A 520 35.34 27.66 -23.39
CA LEU A 520 34.03 27.56 -24.04
C LEU A 520 33.29 28.91 -24.02
N LYS A 521 33.36 29.65 -22.90
CA LYS A 521 32.81 31.00 -22.77
C LYS A 521 33.44 31.96 -23.79
N ASN A 522 34.77 31.94 -23.92
CA ASN A 522 35.49 32.80 -24.87
C ASN A 522 35.19 32.46 -26.34
N ASN A 523 34.78 31.22 -26.63
CA ASN A 523 34.37 30.78 -27.96
C ASN A 523 32.85 30.92 -28.22
N GLY A 524 32.12 31.65 -27.37
CA GLY A 524 30.71 32.00 -27.62
C GLY A 524 29.68 30.97 -27.14
N VAL A 525 30.04 30.05 -26.25
CA VAL A 525 29.08 29.13 -25.61
C VAL A 525 28.48 29.80 -24.38
N ASP A 526 27.30 30.41 -24.53
CA ASP A 526 26.62 31.15 -23.44
C ASP A 526 26.33 30.31 -22.20
N ALA A 527 26.07 29.00 -22.38
CA ALA A 527 25.82 28.06 -21.30
C ALA A 527 27.06 27.76 -20.44
N ALA A 528 28.27 28.10 -20.91
CA ALA A 528 29.50 27.97 -20.12
C ALA A 528 29.65 29.11 -19.10
N ASN A 529 28.87 30.19 -19.21
CA ASN A 529 28.92 31.29 -18.26
C ASN A 529 28.11 30.96 -16.98
N PRO A 530 28.72 30.97 -15.79
CA PRO A 530 28.02 30.69 -14.54
C PRO A 530 26.82 31.61 -14.26
N ASP A 531 26.85 32.86 -14.75
CA ASP A 531 25.72 33.79 -14.62
C ASP A 531 24.47 33.33 -15.37
N ASN A 532 24.62 32.46 -16.37
CA ASN A 532 23.54 31.94 -17.20
C ASN A 532 23.09 30.54 -16.77
N TRP A 533 23.65 29.99 -15.68
CA TRP A 533 23.22 28.70 -15.19
C TRP A 533 21.88 28.83 -14.46
N ASP A 534 20.85 28.23 -15.06
CA ASP A 534 19.59 27.98 -14.39
C ASP A 534 19.85 27.14 -13.11
N PHE A 535 19.08 27.40 -12.06
CA PHE A 535 19.16 26.71 -10.75
C PHE A 535 20.35 27.04 -9.83
N MET A 536 21.25 27.96 -10.22
CA MET A 536 22.15 28.59 -9.24
C MET A 536 21.30 29.43 -8.28
N ARG A 537 21.45 29.24 -6.96
CA ARG A 537 20.72 29.97 -5.90
C ARG A 537 21.01 31.48 -5.98
N LYS A 538 20.39 32.18 -6.91
CA LYS A 538 20.29 33.63 -6.91
C LYS A 538 19.13 33.99 -5.99
N ASN A 539 19.44 34.28 -4.72
CA ASN A 539 18.53 34.90 -3.74
C ASN A 539 17.48 33.99 -3.08
N TYR A 540 17.89 33.13 -2.14
CA TYR A 540 16.98 32.63 -1.08
C TYR A 540 17.44 32.98 0.35
N ASP A 541 18.65 33.51 0.53
CA ASP A 541 19.17 33.94 1.85
C ASP A 541 18.73 35.37 2.25
N SER A 542 18.03 36.11 1.40
CA SER A 542 17.56 37.47 1.75
C SER A 542 16.27 37.52 2.58
N ALA A 543 15.64 36.37 2.87
CA ALA A 543 14.39 36.31 3.65
C ALA A 543 14.59 35.84 5.11
N ILE A 544 15.76 35.30 5.46
CA ILE A 544 16.05 34.80 6.81
C ILE A 544 16.88 35.82 7.63
N ASP A 545 17.63 36.71 6.98
CA ASP A 545 18.46 37.72 7.66
C ASP A 545 17.74 39.02 8.07
N SER A 546 16.46 39.22 7.73
CA SER A 546 15.68 40.37 8.23
C SER A 546 15.19 40.22 9.66
N ALA A 547 15.32 39.03 10.26
CA ALA A 547 14.96 38.78 11.66
C ALA A 547 16.16 38.85 12.64
N ALA A 548 17.40 38.78 12.14
CA ALA A 548 18.61 38.74 12.96
C ALA A 548 19.34 40.09 13.13
N GLN A 549 18.91 41.17 12.43
CA GLN A 549 19.50 42.51 12.55
C GLN A 549 18.97 43.36 13.74
N LYS A 550 18.71 42.72 14.87
CA LYS A 550 18.42 43.39 16.15
C LYS A 550 19.20 42.80 17.30
N SER A 551 20.45 42.40 17.11
CA SER A 551 21.33 42.09 18.23
C SER A 551 22.78 42.20 17.80
N GLN A 552 23.52 43.07 18.49
CA GLN A 552 24.98 43.05 18.61
C GLN A 552 25.77 43.63 17.43
N ALA A 553 25.71 44.96 17.36
CA ALA A 553 26.94 45.74 17.26
C ALA A 553 27.72 45.60 18.58
N THR A 554 28.88 44.93 18.59
CA THR A 554 30.08 45.30 19.38
C THR A 554 31.25 44.31 19.21
N ALA A 555 32.42 44.88 18.87
CA ALA A 555 33.82 44.43 19.14
C ALA A 555 34.31 43.11 18.47
N LYS A 556 35.11 43.13 17.39
CA LYS A 556 36.57 43.41 17.29
C LYS A 556 37.53 42.51 18.11
N SER A 557 38.16 41.58 17.37
CA SER A 557 39.61 41.38 17.14
C SER A 557 40.52 40.59 18.12
N GLN A 558 41.47 39.87 17.49
CA GLN A 558 42.78 39.31 17.90
C GLN A 558 42.76 37.85 18.43
N GLU A 559 43.16 36.81 17.68
CA GLU A 559 44.50 36.41 17.14
C GLU A 559 45.62 36.31 18.19
N GLU A 560 46.13 35.08 18.40
CA GLU A 560 47.54 34.66 18.58
C GLU A 560 47.56 33.13 18.87
N SER A 561 47.98 32.28 17.90
CA SER A 561 49.35 31.80 17.62
C SER A 561 49.77 30.63 18.54
N GLN A 562 49.82 29.38 18.04
CA GLN A 562 50.95 28.72 17.36
C GLN A 562 51.82 27.89 18.32
N GLU A 563 51.98 26.60 18.01
CA GLU A 563 53.23 25.82 18.00
C GLU A 563 52.82 24.34 17.77
N GLU A 564 52.65 23.84 16.54
CA GLU A 564 53.67 23.41 15.56
C GLU A 564 54.66 22.36 16.12
N LEU A 565 54.55 21.08 15.72
CA LEU A 565 55.26 20.41 14.58
C LEU A 565 56.24 19.32 15.16
N PRO A 566 56.87 18.40 14.39
CA PRO A 566 56.50 17.82 13.09
C PRO A 566 56.98 16.34 12.82
N LEU A 567 56.72 15.91 11.57
CA LEU A 567 57.54 15.05 10.67
C LEU A 567 57.26 13.53 10.72
N LYS A 568 56.57 12.94 9.72
CA LYS A 568 56.88 12.70 8.28
C LYS A 568 57.59 11.37 8.03
N SER A 569 56.85 10.47 7.35
CA SER A 569 57.25 9.62 6.21
C SER A 569 56.26 8.44 6.17
N GLN A 570 55.76 7.89 5.07
CA GLN A 570 55.73 8.18 3.64
C GLN A 570 54.84 7.04 3.08
N GLU A 571 54.01 7.33 2.07
CA GLU A 571 53.55 6.37 1.05
C GLU A 571 52.78 5.10 1.51
N LYS A 572 51.46 5.13 1.28
CA LYS A 572 50.81 4.22 0.31
C LYS A 572 49.44 4.73 -0.07
N SER A 573 49.39 5.32 -1.25
CA SER A 573 48.22 5.55 -2.07
C SER A 573 47.74 4.21 -2.61
N GLN A 574 46.92 3.50 -1.85
CA GLN A 574 46.08 2.37 -2.23
C GLN A 574 45.13 2.11 -1.04
N GLU A 575 43.87 1.77 -1.29
CA GLU A 575 42.82 1.49 -0.29
C GLU A 575 42.06 2.68 0.34
N LYS A 576 41.25 3.39 -0.46
CA LYS A 576 40.03 4.06 0.07
C LYS A 576 38.75 3.73 -0.70
N SER A 577 38.80 2.82 -1.68
CA SER A 577 37.60 2.35 -2.42
C SER A 577 36.93 1.11 -1.80
N SER A 578 37.53 0.48 -0.77
CA SER A 578 37.04 -0.78 -0.17
C SER A 578 36.07 -0.59 1.00
N THR A 579 36.08 0.56 1.69
CA THR A 579 35.28 0.79 2.92
C THR A 579 33.78 1.01 2.69
N ASN A 580 33.35 1.23 1.44
CA ASN A 580 31.93 1.46 1.10
C ASN A 580 31.17 0.17 0.74
N LYS A 581 31.83 -0.94 0.41
CA LYS A 581 31.15 -2.20 0.03
C LYS A 581 30.53 -2.95 1.22
N THR A 582 30.81 -2.55 2.46
CA THR A 582 30.38 -3.26 3.68
C THR A 582 29.39 -2.49 4.55
N LEU A 583 28.97 -1.29 4.14
CA LEU A 583 27.99 -0.50 4.88
C LEU A 583 26.57 -0.86 4.43
N VAL A 584 25.68 -1.16 5.38
CA VAL A 584 24.26 -1.41 5.11
C VAL A 584 23.40 -0.41 5.88
N THR A 585 22.54 0.31 5.19
CA THR A 585 21.59 1.26 5.80
C THR A 585 20.24 0.59 6.04
N LEU A 586 19.73 0.69 7.27
CA LEU A 586 18.46 0.10 7.70
C LEU A 586 17.63 1.14 8.47
N SER A 587 16.31 1.06 8.32
CA SER A 587 15.38 1.75 9.22
C SER A 587 14.94 0.85 10.38
N PRO A 588 14.62 1.39 11.57
CA PRO A 588 14.18 0.61 12.72
C PRO A 588 13.01 -0.34 12.42
N SER A 589 12.05 0.08 11.60
CA SER A 589 10.91 -0.75 11.20
C SER A 589 11.28 -1.83 10.18
N MET A 590 12.29 -1.58 9.33
CA MET A 590 12.80 -2.57 8.37
C MET A 590 13.53 -3.71 9.08
N VAL A 591 14.28 -3.41 10.15
CA VAL A 591 14.98 -4.43 10.98
C VAL A 591 13.99 -5.47 11.52
N ASP A 592 12.85 -5.03 12.03
CA ASP A 592 11.81 -5.94 12.57
C ASP A 592 11.15 -6.80 11.47
N LYS A 593 10.89 -6.22 10.30
CA LYS A 593 10.36 -6.95 9.14
C LYS A 593 11.35 -7.99 8.62
N LEU A 594 12.63 -7.63 8.52
CA LEU A 594 13.70 -8.53 8.09
C LEU A 594 13.87 -9.68 9.08
N TRP A 595 13.80 -9.41 10.39
CA TRP A 595 13.87 -10.47 11.40
C TRP A 595 12.67 -11.41 11.35
N SER A 596 11.47 -10.87 11.11
CA SER A 596 10.24 -11.67 10.97
C SER A 596 10.26 -12.58 9.75
N CYS A 597 10.49 -12.01 8.56
CA CYS A 597 10.63 -12.74 7.31
C CYS A 597 11.51 -11.94 6.32
N PRO A 598 12.79 -12.32 6.13
CA PRO A 598 13.67 -11.66 5.18
C PRO A 598 13.11 -11.65 3.76
N VAL A 599 12.50 -12.77 3.35
CA VAL A 599 11.91 -12.97 2.02
C VAL A 599 10.78 -11.99 1.74
N CYS A 600 9.78 -11.92 2.61
CA CYS A 600 8.65 -11.00 2.43
C CYS A 600 9.14 -9.55 2.46
N CYS A 601 10.06 -9.23 3.37
CA CYS A 601 10.59 -7.87 3.46
C CYS A 601 11.33 -7.48 2.18
N LEU A 602 12.22 -8.31 1.65
CA LEU A 602 12.96 -8.01 0.41
C LEU A 602 12.04 -7.98 -0.82
N LEU A 603 11.06 -8.87 -0.91
CA LEU A 603 10.05 -8.82 -1.98
C LEU A 603 9.24 -7.52 -1.95
N GLU A 604 8.79 -7.09 -0.77
CA GLU A 604 8.00 -5.86 -0.61
C GLU A 604 8.83 -4.56 -0.72
N SER A 605 10.10 -4.57 -0.33
CA SER A 605 10.94 -3.35 -0.23
C SER A 605 12.01 -3.19 -1.31
N LYS A 606 12.59 -4.28 -1.82
CA LYS A 606 13.61 -4.26 -2.88
C LYS A 606 13.06 -4.60 -4.26
N PHE A 607 12.15 -5.58 -4.35
CA PHE A 607 11.73 -6.14 -5.65
C PHE A 607 10.38 -5.62 -6.14
N ALA A 608 9.48 -5.21 -5.25
CA ALA A 608 8.27 -4.50 -5.60
C ALA A 608 8.57 -3.00 -5.81
N GLY A 609 7.96 -2.39 -6.83
CA GLY A 609 7.93 -0.93 -6.95
C GLY A 609 7.25 -0.29 -5.72
N PRO A 610 7.37 1.04 -5.52
CA PRO A 610 6.89 1.68 -4.31
C PRO A 610 5.43 1.35 -4.04
N ALA A 611 5.19 0.72 -2.90
CA ALA A 611 3.87 0.38 -2.45
C ALA A 611 3.15 1.67 -2.03
N VAL A 612 1.96 1.89 -2.59
CA VAL A 612 1.07 2.96 -2.13
C VAL A 612 0.83 2.75 -0.63
N GLY A 613 1.16 3.75 0.19
CA GLY A 613 0.95 3.69 1.63
C GLY A 613 -0.49 3.32 1.95
N SER A 614 -0.69 2.25 2.73
CA SER A 614 -2.04 1.82 3.09
C SER A 614 -2.77 2.90 3.90
N THR A 615 -4.10 2.94 3.84
CA THR A 615 -4.92 3.84 4.68
C THR A 615 -4.68 3.66 6.19
N ALA A 616 -4.25 2.47 6.62
CA ALA A 616 -3.83 2.23 8.00
C ALA A 616 -2.51 2.93 8.37
N ALA A 617 -1.60 3.10 7.40
CA ALA A 617 -0.35 3.85 7.60
C ALA A 617 -0.63 5.35 7.74
N GLN A 618 -1.55 5.90 6.90
CA GLN A 618 -1.98 7.30 6.99
C GLN A 618 -2.57 7.64 8.37
N PHE A 619 -3.43 6.76 8.91
CA PHE A 619 -4.00 6.92 10.25
C PHE A 619 -2.92 6.97 11.35
N GLY A 620 -1.93 6.07 11.29
CA GLY A 620 -0.83 6.06 12.24
C GLY A 620 -0.01 7.35 12.21
N THR A 621 0.34 7.81 11.01
CA THR A 621 1.11 9.05 10.79
C THR A 621 0.39 10.28 11.35
N LEU A 622 -0.94 10.37 11.19
CA LEU A 622 -1.70 11.50 11.74
C LEU A 622 -1.69 11.53 13.27
N ILE A 623 -1.76 10.36 13.93
CA ILE A 623 -1.68 10.28 15.40
C ILE A 623 -0.29 10.67 15.89
N HIS A 624 0.76 10.20 15.21
CA HIS A 624 2.14 10.58 15.51
C HIS A 624 2.35 12.09 15.37
N GLU A 625 1.92 12.69 14.26
CA GLU A 625 2.01 14.15 14.05
C GLU A 625 1.22 14.92 15.11
N THR A 626 0.01 14.48 15.44
CA THR A 626 -0.79 15.12 16.51
C THR A 626 -0.10 15.05 17.87
N ALA A 627 0.51 13.90 18.20
CA ALA A 627 1.24 13.73 19.45
C ALA A 627 2.51 14.59 19.49
N ARG A 628 3.21 14.70 18.36
CA ARG A 628 4.37 15.56 18.19
C ARG A 628 4.00 17.04 18.34
N TRP A 629 2.98 17.53 17.63
CA TRP A 629 2.46 18.89 17.76
C TRP A 629 2.09 19.21 19.22
N ALA A 630 1.36 18.31 19.88
CA ALA A 630 0.92 18.50 21.25
C ALA A 630 2.08 18.68 22.24
N SER A 631 3.19 17.95 22.06
CA SER A 631 4.32 18.01 22.98
C SER A 631 5.40 19.02 22.60
N GLN A 632 5.72 19.13 21.31
CA GLN A 632 6.83 19.94 20.84
C GLN A 632 6.43 21.40 20.56
N ASP A 633 5.25 21.64 20.00
CA ASP A 633 4.85 22.99 19.58
C ASP A 633 4.02 23.68 20.67
N GLU A 634 3.07 22.95 21.28
CA GLU A 634 2.16 23.49 22.30
C GLU A 634 2.60 23.16 23.75
N HIS A 635 3.58 22.27 23.93
CA HIS A 635 4.07 21.82 25.24
C HIS A 635 2.93 21.39 26.20
N LEU A 636 1.90 20.72 25.67
CA LEU A 636 0.71 20.27 26.41
C LEU A 636 1.03 19.24 27.50
N ASP A 637 2.19 18.58 27.42
CA ASP A 637 2.66 17.58 28.37
C ASP A 637 3.56 18.15 29.48
N ASN A 638 4.02 19.40 29.34
CA ASN A 638 4.93 20.03 30.29
C ASN A 638 4.46 21.46 30.64
N ASP A 639 4.96 22.49 29.95
CA ASP A 639 4.75 23.90 30.31
C ASP A 639 3.27 24.29 30.45
N TYR A 640 2.42 23.78 29.56
CA TYR A 640 0.98 24.00 29.63
C TYR A 640 0.38 23.52 30.96
N LEU A 641 0.74 22.30 31.39
CA LEU A 641 0.26 21.71 32.64
C LEU A 641 0.83 22.45 33.84
N ARG A 642 2.13 22.82 33.80
CA ARG A 642 2.77 23.59 34.87
C ARG A 642 2.12 24.95 35.08
N LYS A 643 1.69 25.60 34.00
CA LYS A 643 1.07 26.93 34.03
C LYS A 643 -0.41 26.89 34.44
N ASN A 644 -1.19 25.96 33.88
CA ASN A 644 -2.65 25.96 34.03
C ASN A 644 -3.15 25.08 35.19
N TYR A 645 -2.36 24.06 35.58
CA TYR A 645 -2.70 23.15 36.68
C TYR A 645 -1.50 22.97 37.62
N PRO A 646 -0.96 24.06 38.21
CA PRO A 646 0.21 23.99 39.08
C PRO A 646 -0.01 23.09 40.31
N GLN A 647 -1.27 22.93 40.75
CA GLN A 647 -1.64 22.06 41.86
C GLN A 647 -1.30 20.58 41.59
N LEU A 648 -1.23 20.17 40.32
CA LEU A 648 -0.83 18.81 39.97
C LEU A 648 0.60 18.50 40.42
N GLN A 649 1.50 19.48 40.45
CA GLN A 649 2.88 19.29 40.94
C GLN A 649 2.98 19.20 42.47
N ALA A 650 2.06 19.85 43.18
CA ALA A 650 2.08 19.90 44.64
C ALA A 650 1.64 18.57 45.27
N PHE A 651 0.87 17.76 44.54
CA PHE A 651 0.40 16.46 45.00
C PHE A 651 1.35 15.34 44.54
N VAL A 652 2.07 14.73 45.48
CA VAL A 652 2.99 13.62 45.23
C VAL A 652 2.52 12.41 46.02
N SER A 653 1.91 11.45 45.31
CA SER A 653 1.44 10.12 45.78
C SER A 653 1.33 9.95 47.30
N GLY A 654 0.21 10.37 47.88
CA GLY A 654 -0.14 10.13 49.29
C GLY A 654 0.36 11.19 50.28
N PHE A 655 1.18 12.15 49.82
CA PHE A 655 1.60 13.29 50.61
C PHE A 655 1.48 14.61 49.85
N VAL A 656 1.17 15.63 50.63
CA VAL A 656 1.14 17.03 50.23
C VAL A 656 2.61 17.51 50.23
N GLY A 657 3.17 17.78 49.05
CA GLY A 657 4.56 18.21 48.91
C GLY A 657 4.82 19.59 49.52
N ASN A 658 6.08 19.98 49.70
CA ASN A 658 6.46 21.26 50.30
C ASN A 658 5.81 22.48 49.62
N ARG A 659 5.52 22.39 48.31
CA ARG A 659 4.85 23.42 47.51
C ARG A 659 3.36 23.59 47.78
N ALA A 660 2.71 22.67 48.48
CA ALA A 660 1.28 22.80 48.74
C ALA A 660 0.94 23.93 49.73
N GLN A 661 1.91 24.38 50.53
CA GLN A 661 1.77 25.58 51.36
C GLN A 661 1.46 26.84 50.51
N GLU A 662 1.85 26.84 49.23
CA GLU A 662 1.57 27.90 48.26
C GLU A 662 0.10 27.87 47.76
N PHE A 663 -0.62 26.75 47.97
CA PHE A 663 -1.99 26.52 47.50
C PHE A 663 -2.93 26.18 48.67
N ALA A 664 -2.92 27.01 49.72
CA ALA A 664 -3.72 26.79 50.92
C ALA A 664 -5.25 26.71 50.67
N ASP A 665 -5.73 27.30 49.58
CA ASP A 665 -7.15 27.32 49.19
C ASP A 665 -7.62 26.05 48.47
N PHE A 666 -6.70 25.15 48.07
CA PHE A 666 -7.04 23.93 47.34
C PHE A 666 -7.16 22.73 48.28
N ASP A 667 -8.30 22.04 48.23
CA ASP A 667 -8.50 20.78 48.95
C ASP A 667 -7.71 19.64 48.27
N PHE A 668 -6.62 19.20 48.90
CA PHE A 668 -5.79 18.09 48.43
C PHE A 668 -6.37 16.70 48.78
N SER A 669 -7.68 16.59 48.98
CA SER A 669 -8.37 15.30 49.05
C SER A 669 -8.26 14.54 47.72
N PHE A 670 -8.37 13.20 47.78
CA PHE A 670 -8.31 12.35 46.59
C PHE A 670 -9.39 12.73 45.57
N ASP A 671 -10.62 13.02 46.02
CA ASP A 671 -11.74 13.35 45.14
C ASP A 671 -11.49 14.65 44.38
N SER A 672 -11.05 15.70 45.08
CA SER A 672 -10.71 17.01 44.50
C SER A 672 -9.53 16.91 43.51
N PHE A 673 -8.48 16.16 43.86
CA PHE A 673 -7.35 15.90 42.96
C PHE A 673 -7.77 15.10 41.73
N SER A 674 -8.58 14.06 41.90
CA SER A 674 -9.06 13.22 40.81
C SER A 674 -9.93 14.01 39.82
N ALA A 675 -10.74 14.94 40.30
CA ALA A 675 -11.54 15.83 39.46
C ALA A 675 -10.66 16.81 38.69
N LEU A 676 -9.64 17.39 39.32
CA LEU A 676 -8.67 18.28 38.68
C LEU A 676 -7.90 17.54 37.57
N GLN A 677 -7.42 16.34 37.88
CA GLN A 677 -6.67 15.51 36.94
C GLN A 677 -7.54 15.10 35.75
N LYS A 678 -8.78 14.68 35.98
CA LYS A 678 -9.75 14.38 34.91
C LYS A 678 -9.96 15.59 34.00
N LYS A 679 -10.15 16.79 34.58
CA LYS A 679 -10.32 18.03 33.82
C LYS A 679 -9.09 18.34 32.96
N ALA A 680 -7.89 18.20 33.51
CA ALA A 680 -6.65 18.40 32.75
C ALA A 680 -6.53 17.42 31.56
N ILE A 681 -6.92 16.15 31.75
CA ILE A 681 -6.91 15.14 30.68
C ILE A 681 -7.91 15.51 29.57
N GLU A 682 -9.12 15.91 29.94
CA GLU A 682 -10.15 16.35 28.97
C GLU A 682 -9.70 17.58 28.18
N ASP A 683 -9.13 18.58 28.85
CA ASP A 683 -8.69 19.82 28.21
C ASP A 683 -7.53 19.58 27.22
N VAL A 684 -6.57 18.70 27.55
CA VAL A 684 -5.49 18.29 26.63
C VAL A 684 -6.05 17.46 25.47
N ALA A 685 -6.91 16.47 25.75
CA ALA A 685 -7.46 15.60 24.72
C ALA A 685 -8.29 16.37 23.69
N ASN A 686 -9.13 17.31 24.15
CA ASN A 686 -9.96 18.12 23.25
C ASN A 686 -9.11 18.94 22.27
N LYS A 687 -8.02 19.55 22.75
CA LYS A 687 -7.07 20.27 21.88
C LYS A 687 -6.41 19.37 20.84
N MET A 688 -5.97 18.18 21.25
CA MET A 688 -5.39 17.19 20.34
C MET A 688 -6.40 16.72 19.28
N ILE A 689 -7.65 16.49 19.67
CA ILE A 689 -8.72 16.06 18.78
C ILE A 689 -9.05 17.17 17.75
N GLU A 690 -9.14 18.42 18.20
CA GLU A 690 -9.36 19.58 17.32
C GLU A 690 -8.25 19.70 16.27
N HIS A 691 -6.98 19.58 16.69
CA HIS A 691 -5.85 19.60 15.77
C HIS A 691 -5.90 18.42 14.78
N TYR A 692 -6.14 17.19 15.25
CA TYR A 692 -6.24 16.01 14.39
C TYR A 692 -7.27 16.21 13.27
N TYR A 693 -8.47 16.69 13.59
CA TYR A 693 -9.51 16.92 12.59
C TYR A 693 -9.20 18.09 11.65
N SER A 694 -8.32 19.01 12.04
CA SER A 694 -7.86 20.11 11.16
C SER A 694 -6.92 19.63 10.05
N ILE A 695 -6.13 18.58 10.29
CA ILE A 695 -5.16 18.02 9.33
C ILE A 695 -5.70 16.79 8.57
N CYS A 696 -6.83 16.23 9.02
CA CYS A 696 -7.39 15.00 8.46
C CYS A 696 -8.00 15.23 7.06
N PRO A 697 -7.71 14.36 6.05
CA PRO A 697 -8.34 14.45 4.74
C PRO A 697 -9.85 14.25 4.81
N SER A 698 -10.62 14.96 3.98
CA SER A 698 -12.09 14.80 3.94
C SER A 698 -12.51 13.42 3.41
N ASP A 699 -13.58 12.84 3.96
CA ASP A 699 -14.16 11.54 3.56
C ASP A 699 -14.42 11.40 2.06
N SER A 700 -14.67 12.53 1.38
CA SER A 700 -14.91 12.62 -0.07
C SER A 700 -13.67 12.37 -0.93
N SER A 701 -12.47 12.43 -0.35
CA SER A 701 -11.20 12.23 -1.06
C SER A 701 -10.83 10.75 -1.26
N ILE A 702 -11.49 9.82 -0.55
CA ILE A 702 -11.20 8.39 -0.61
C ILE A 702 -12.10 7.73 -1.65
N SER A 703 -11.53 7.43 -2.82
CA SER A 703 -12.26 6.85 -3.97
C SER A 703 -12.75 5.40 -3.72
N ASN A 704 -12.07 4.64 -2.86
CA ASN A 704 -12.37 3.23 -2.61
C ASN A 704 -13.31 3.03 -1.41
N VAL A 705 -14.46 2.38 -1.63
CA VAL A 705 -15.48 2.09 -0.61
C VAL A 705 -14.92 1.28 0.57
N LYS A 706 -14.03 0.31 0.30
CA LYS A 706 -13.42 -0.52 1.35
C LYS A 706 -12.53 0.31 2.28
N ASP A 707 -11.80 1.26 1.70
CA ASP A 707 -10.90 2.13 2.44
C ASP A 707 -11.66 3.21 3.19
N ARG A 708 -12.78 3.70 2.64
CA ARG A 708 -13.71 4.59 3.35
C ARG A 708 -14.32 3.92 4.58
N TYR A 709 -14.75 2.66 4.49
CA TYR A 709 -15.25 1.93 5.67
C TYR A 709 -14.17 1.72 6.74
N ARG A 710 -12.93 1.42 6.33
CA ARG A 710 -11.79 1.31 7.25
C ARG A 710 -11.50 2.64 7.93
N PHE A 711 -11.56 3.74 7.19
CA PHE A 711 -11.38 5.08 7.74
C PHE A 711 -12.43 5.40 8.81
N ILE A 712 -13.72 5.17 8.53
CA ILE A 712 -14.81 5.35 9.51
C ILE A 712 -14.60 4.47 10.76
N LYS A 713 -14.21 3.20 10.57
CA LYS A 713 -13.92 2.30 11.69
C LYS A 713 -12.73 2.78 12.52
N ASN A 714 -11.72 3.37 11.88
CA ASN A 714 -10.54 3.88 12.54
C ASN A 714 -10.83 5.20 13.28
N ASP A 715 -11.78 6.01 12.84
CA ASP A 715 -12.16 7.27 13.52
C ASP A 715 -12.54 7.05 15.00
N LEU A 716 -13.30 5.99 15.30
CA LEU A 716 -13.62 5.59 16.68
C LEU A 716 -12.36 5.29 17.51
N ASN A 717 -11.32 4.71 16.89
CA ASN A 717 -10.07 4.42 17.57
C ASN A 717 -9.19 5.68 17.76
N VAL A 718 -9.37 6.74 16.95
CA VAL A 718 -8.61 8.00 17.09
C VAL A 718 -8.86 8.59 18.47
N ARG A 719 -10.13 8.82 18.81
CA ARG A 719 -10.50 9.48 20.07
C ARG A 719 -9.92 8.74 21.26
N ARG A 720 -10.10 7.41 21.28
CA ARG A 720 -9.55 6.54 22.32
C ARG A 720 -8.02 6.63 22.42
N ALA A 721 -7.31 6.69 21.30
CA ALA A 721 -5.85 6.86 21.27
C ALA A 721 -5.43 8.22 21.84
N LEU A 722 -6.04 9.31 21.39
CA LEU A 722 -5.69 10.67 21.83
C LEU A 722 -6.02 10.91 23.31
N TYR A 723 -7.15 10.40 23.82
CA TYR A 723 -7.45 10.42 25.25
C TYR A 723 -6.43 9.66 26.07
N THR A 724 -5.95 8.53 25.56
CA THR A 724 -4.97 7.69 26.25
C THR A 724 -3.58 8.34 26.26
N ILE A 725 -3.18 9.02 25.18
CA ILE A 725 -1.96 9.85 25.15
C ILE A 725 -2.08 11.02 26.13
N SER A 726 -3.23 11.68 26.19
CA SER A 726 -3.50 12.79 27.12
C SER A 726 -3.46 12.34 28.58
N GLN A 727 -4.06 11.18 28.88
CA GLN A 727 -3.96 10.53 30.20
C GLN A 727 -2.50 10.28 30.57
N TYR A 728 -1.72 9.80 29.61
CA TYR A 728 -0.30 9.58 29.79
C TYR A 728 0.45 10.89 30.08
N PHE A 729 0.25 11.96 29.29
CA PHE A 729 0.89 13.27 29.50
C PHE A 729 0.65 13.83 30.90
N VAL A 730 -0.61 13.83 31.36
CA VAL A 730 -0.98 14.36 32.68
C VAL A 730 -0.42 13.48 33.80
N GLY A 731 -0.53 12.15 33.69
CA GLY A 731 -0.01 11.23 34.72
C GLY A 731 1.52 11.19 34.78
N SER A 732 2.18 11.59 33.69
CA SER A 732 3.61 11.48 33.47
C SER A 732 4.45 12.56 34.15
N LEU A 733 3.88 13.75 34.35
CA LEU A 733 4.61 14.95 34.74
C LEU A 733 5.52 14.77 35.97
N ASN A 734 5.02 14.11 37.02
CA ASN A 734 5.70 14.04 38.33
C ASN A 734 6.51 12.76 38.55
N GLY A 735 6.46 11.79 37.62
CA GLY A 735 7.34 10.61 37.68
C GLY A 735 7.10 9.59 38.80
N GLN A 736 6.07 9.75 39.63
CA GLN A 736 5.69 8.78 40.66
C GLN A 736 4.38 8.08 40.30
N ASN A 737 4.45 6.74 40.21
CA ASN A 737 3.35 5.78 40.09
C ASN A 737 2.18 6.21 39.19
N TYR A 738 2.19 5.66 37.97
CA TYR A 738 1.14 5.76 36.96
C TYR A 738 -0.13 4.91 37.17
N PRO A 739 -0.46 4.17 38.27
CA PRO A 739 -1.68 3.39 38.29
C PRO A 739 -2.87 4.31 38.61
N ILE A 740 -3.19 5.20 37.67
CA ILE A 740 -4.52 5.77 37.57
C ILE A 740 -5.37 4.61 37.05
N LEU A 741 -5.99 3.86 37.97
CA LEU A 741 -7.05 2.94 37.58
C LEU A 741 -8.19 3.81 37.08
N VAL A 742 -8.42 3.81 35.77
CA VAL A 742 -9.46 4.64 35.17
C VAL A 742 -10.60 3.77 34.71
N GLN A 743 -11.82 4.19 35.01
CA GLN A 743 -13.01 3.70 34.34
C GLN A 743 -13.23 4.53 33.07
N LYS A 744 -13.22 3.89 31.91
CA LYS A 744 -13.44 4.52 30.60
C LYS A 744 -14.81 4.16 30.03
N ASP A 745 -15.38 5.04 29.22
CA ASP A 745 -16.55 4.73 28.39
C ASP A 745 -16.15 4.00 27.09
N GLU A 746 -17.13 3.77 26.19
CA GLU A 746 -16.89 3.10 24.90
C GLU A 746 -15.92 3.87 23.97
N ASP A 747 -15.90 5.21 24.08
CA ASP A 747 -15.05 6.11 23.29
C ASP A 747 -13.66 6.32 23.92
N GLY A 748 -13.41 5.73 25.09
CA GLY A 748 -12.12 5.81 25.80
C GLY A 748 -11.96 7.02 26.71
N VAL A 749 -13.02 7.82 26.91
CA VAL A 749 -13.05 8.99 27.79
C VAL A 749 -13.00 8.55 29.25
N VAL A 750 -12.22 9.28 30.04
CA VAL A 750 -12.01 9.02 31.48
C VAL A 750 -13.27 9.43 32.27
N THR A 751 -14.10 8.46 32.64
CA THR A 751 -15.32 8.73 33.45
C THR A 751 -14.99 8.95 34.91
N LYS A 752 -14.16 8.08 35.51
CA LYS A 752 -13.78 8.11 36.93
C LYS A 752 -12.35 7.62 37.13
N ILE A 753 -11.60 8.33 37.97
CA ILE A 753 -10.29 7.93 38.46
C ILE A 753 -10.47 7.19 39.80
N LEU A 754 -9.90 5.99 39.91
CA LEU A 754 -10.01 5.11 41.06
C LEU A 754 -8.69 5.13 41.87
N PRO A 755 -8.77 4.98 43.20
CA PRO A 755 -7.59 4.91 44.05
C PRO A 755 -6.77 3.66 43.74
N ALA A 756 -5.44 3.79 43.80
CA ALA A 756 -4.54 2.66 43.62
C ALA A 756 -4.76 1.62 44.75
N PRO A 757 -4.75 0.31 44.46
CA PRO A 757 -4.93 -0.72 45.48
C PRO A 757 -3.77 -0.67 46.49
N GLU A 758 -4.09 -0.66 47.78
CA GLU A 758 -3.09 -0.75 48.86
C GLU A 758 -2.30 -2.06 48.72
N LYS A 759 -1.00 -1.95 48.43
CA LYS A 759 -0.13 -3.12 48.33
C LYS A 759 0.19 -3.66 49.74
N SER A 760 0.21 -4.99 49.87
CA SER A 760 0.74 -5.66 51.06
C SER A 760 2.18 -5.21 51.32
N LYS A 761 2.50 -4.83 52.57
CA LYS A 761 3.85 -4.44 53.03
C LYS A 761 4.94 -5.51 52.82
N THR A 762 4.56 -6.73 52.43
CA THR A 762 5.45 -7.89 52.22
C THR A 762 5.82 -8.17 50.76
N ALA A 763 5.30 -7.40 49.79
CA ALA A 763 5.59 -7.62 48.38
C ALA A 763 6.98 -7.10 47.98
N LYS A 764 7.72 -7.86 47.17
CA LYS A 764 8.99 -7.39 46.56
C LYS A 764 8.72 -6.18 45.65
N PRO A 765 9.59 -5.16 45.63
CA PRO A 765 9.42 -4.02 44.74
C PRO A 765 9.52 -4.46 43.28
N THR A 766 8.55 -4.02 42.49
CA THR A 766 8.48 -4.29 41.05
C THR A 766 9.03 -3.11 40.26
N ILE A 767 9.35 -3.29 38.97
CA ILE A 767 9.83 -2.19 38.10
C ILE A 767 8.88 -0.97 38.07
N ALA A 768 7.57 -1.21 38.24
CA ALA A 768 6.58 -0.16 38.33
C ALA A 768 6.70 0.69 39.61
N ASP A 769 7.29 0.14 40.68
CA ASP A 769 7.49 0.83 41.96
C ASP A 769 8.73 1.74 41.96
N VAL A 770 9.63 1.57 40.99
CA VAL A 770 10.81 2.41 40.86
C VAL A 770 10.42 3.74 40.20
N PRO A 771 10.63 4.89 40.86
CA PRO A 771 10.27 6.21 40.32
C PRO A 771 10.91 6.45 38.95
N LEU A 772 10.13 7.01 38.03
CA LEU A 772 10.56 7.39 36.68
C LEU A 772 11.24 8.76 36.65
N GLY A 773 11.06 9.57 37.69
CA GLY A 773 11.55 10.95 37.75
C GLY A 773 10.62 11.95 37.05
N SER A 774 10.66 13.21 37.48
CA SER A 774 9.85 14.28 36.88
C SER A 774 10.27 14.55 35.44
N LEU A 775 9.30 14.84 34.57
CA LEU A 775 9.58 15.23 33.18
C LEU A 775 10.26 16.61 33.15
N GLU A 776 11.46 16.66 32.61
CA GLU A 776 12.19 17.92 32.39
C GLU A 776 11.88 18.47 31.01
N GLU A 777 12.12 17.66 29.98
CA GLU A 777 11.87 17.99 28.56
C GLU A 777 11.45 16.73 27.79
N ALA A 778 10.72 16.93 26.70
CA ALA A 778 10.34 15.88 25.76
C ALA A 778 10.67 16.32 24.33
N TYR A 779 11.29 15.40 23.59
CA TYR A 779 11.69 15.58 22.21
C TYR A 779 10.90 14.59 21.35
N CYS A 780 10.20 15.08 20.34
CA CYS A 780 9.38 14.25 19.45
C CYS A 780 9.99 14.18 18.04
N GLU A 781 9.73 13.08 17.33
CA GLU A 781 10.22 12.85 15.96
C GLU A 781 11.74 13.07 15.80
N CYS A 782 12.53 12.63 16.79
CA CYS A 782 13.96 12.86 16.83
C CYS A 782 14.65 12.02 15.75
N GLN A 783 15.26 12.68 14.76
CA GLN A 783 16.01 11.98 13.73
C GLN A 783 17.27 11.34 14.32
N ILE A 784 17.50 10.07 13.99
CA ILE A 784 18.71 9.34 14.36
C ILE A 784 19.48 8.95 13.11
N ASN A 785 20.80 9.10 13.18
CA ASN A 785 21.74 8.61 12.19
C ASN A 785 22.98 8.07 12.93
N ALA A 786 23.03 6.74 13.06
CA ALA A 786 24.10 6.05 13.77
C ALA A 786 24.80 5.07 12.85
N THR A 787 26.13 5.00 12.91
CA THR A 787 26.94 4.04 12.15
C THR A 787 27.87 3.32 13.12
N PHE A 788 27.81 1.99 13.14
CA PHE A 788 28.64 1.16 14.03
C PHE A 788 28.95 -0.19 13.39
N GLY A 789 30.06 -0.81 13.81
CA GLY A 789 30.53 -2.12 13.36
C GLY A 789 30.74 -3.10 14.51
N PHE A 790 31.28 -4.28 14.20
CA PHE A 790 31.61 -5.28 15.22
C PHE A 790 32.71 -4.81 16.18
N ASP A 791 33.65 -3.97 15.73
CA ASP A 791 34.68 -3.36 16.59
C ASP A 791 34.10 -2.52 17.72
N ASP A 792 33.06 -1.73 17.43
CA ASP A 792 32.42 -0.87 18.43
C ASP A 792 31.74 -1.69 19.52
N ILE A 793 31.09 -2.79 19.12
CA ILE A 793 30.44 -3.72 20.06
C ILE A 793 31.49 -4.52 20.85
N LEU A 794 32.61 -4.87 20.24
CA LEU A 794 33.71 -5.55 20.90
C LEU A 794 34.31 -4.70 22.02
N ASN A 795 34.45 -3.39 21.80
CA ASN A 795 34.89 -2.46 22.83
C ASN A 795 33.94 -2.46 24.03
N ALA A 796 32.63 -2.37 23.79
CA ALA A 796 31.62 -2.42 24.85
C ALA A 796 31.56 -3.77 25.57
N TYR A 797 31.78 -4.87 24.86
CA TYR A 797 31.81 -6.24 25.40
C TYR A 797 33.04 -6.46 26.31
N ASN A 798 34.22 -6.06 25.85
CA ASN A 798 35.48 -6.24 26.57
C ASN A 798 35.59 -5.38 27.84
N LEU A 799 34.77 -4.33 27.99
CA LEU A 799 34.66 -3.60 29.26
C LEU A 799 33.99 -4.42 30.36
N VAL A 800 33.14 -5.38 30.00
CA VAL A 800 32.43 -6.26 30.93
C VAL A 800 33.13 -7.61 31.08
N ALA A 801 33.60 -8.15 29.96
CA ALA A 801 34.39 -9.37 29.95
C ALA A 801 35.75 -9.10 30.59
N LYS A 802 36.08 -9.80 31.68
CA LYS A 802 37.36 -9.62 32.39
C LYS A 802 38.60 -10.02 31.55
N THR A 803 38.38 -10.63 30.39
CA THR A 803 39.38 -11.12 29.44
C THR A 803 39.18 -10.45 28.08
N GLN A 804 40.29 -10.18 27.38
CA GLN A 804 40.27 -9.55 26.06
C GLN A 804 39.84 -10.58 25.02
N THR A 805 38.59 -10.48 24.55
CA THR A 805 38.02 -11.37 23.52
C THR A 805 38.44 -10.87 22.14
N SER A 806 38.68 -11.78 21.20
CA SER A 806 38.99 -11.44 19.81
C SER A 806 37.72 -11.08 19.03
N LEU A 807 37.87 -10.36 17.90
CA LEU A 807 36.74 -10.03 17.03
C LEU A 807 36.11 -11.28 16.41
N GLU A 808 36.91 -12.27 16.03
CA GLU A 808 36.45 -13.54 15.45
C GLU A 808 35.62 -14.36 16.47
N ASP A 809 36.08 -14.40 17.72
CA ASP A 809 35.34 -15.04 18.82
C ASP A 809 33.99 -14.34 19.04
N LEU A 810 33.96 -13.00 19.11
CA LEU A 810 32.73 -12.24 19.29
C LEU A 810 31.76 -12.45 18.12
N TYR A 811 32.25 -12.37 16.89
CA TYR A 811 31.45 -12.61 15.68
C TYR A 811 30.79 -13.99 15.71
N SER A 812 31.53 -15.01 16.15
CA SER A 812 31.05 -16.38 16.27
C SER A 812 30.04 -16.56 17.42
N ILE A 813 30.25 -15.90 18.58
CA ILE A 813 29.29 -15.86 19.69
C ILE A 813 27.98 -15.19 19.26
N MET A 814 28.07 -14.03 18.60
CA MET A 814 26.90 -13.30 18.08
C MET A 814 26.15 -14.11 17.02
N GLY A 815 26.88 -14.83 16.16
CA GLY A 815 26.31 -15.76 15.19
C GLY A 815 25.53 -16.90 15.85
N PHE A 816 26.09 -17.51 16.90
CA PHE A 816 25.38 -18.53 17.68
C PHE A 816 24.06 -18.01 18.28
N LEU A 817 24.06 -16.77 18.80
CA LEU A 817 22.88 -16.17 19.42
C LEU A 817 21.69 -15.97 18.46
N VAL A 818 21.94 -15.84 17.16
CA VAL A 818 20.89 -15.65 16.14
C VAL A 818 20.52 -16.92 15.38
N GLY A 819 21.24 -18.04 15.63
CA GLY A 819 21.06 -19.31 14.93
C GLY A 819 21.93 -19.46 13.67
N GLY A 820 23.01 -18.68 13.56
CA GLY A 820 23.92 -18.64 12.41
C GLY A 820 23.76 -17.36 11.59
N TRP A 821 24.86 -16.93 10.95
CA TRP A 821 24.84 -15.78 10.03
C TRP A 821 24.35 -16.21 8.65
N PRO A 822 23.57 -15.36 7.95
CA PRO A 822 23.25 -15.60 6.55
C PRO A 822 24.49 -15.30 5.68
N ASN A 823 24.51 -15.77 4.43
CA ASN A 823 25.69 -15.73 3.55
C ASN A 823 26.26 -14.32 3.30
N GLY A 824 25.48 -13.27 3.52
CA GLY A 824 25.93 -11.87 3.46
C GLY A 824 26.67 -11.36 4.70
N GLY A 825 26.88 -12.19 5.74
CA GLY A 825 27.58 -11.81 6.97
C GLY A 825 29.10 -11.83 6.84
N SER A 826 29.75 -10.77 7.33
CA SER A 826 31.22 -10.65 7.41
C SER A 826 31.62 -9.89 8.68
N CYS A 827 32.80 -10.14 9.21
CA CYS A 827 33.38 -9.39 10.35
C CYS A 827 33.51 -7.88 10.07
N ASP A 828 33.71 -7.48 8.81
CA ASP A 828 33.85 -6.07 8.40
C ASP A 828 32.51 -5.36 8.12
N LEU A 829 31.38 -6.02 8.42
CA LEU A 829 30.05 -5.45 8.18
C LEU A 829 29.81 -4.25 9.10
N ARG A 830 29.44 -3.11 8.51
CA ARG A 830 29.01 -1.92 9.24
C ARG A 830 27.52 -1.69 9.03
N VAL A 831 26.83 -1.38 10.12
CA VAL A 831 25.40 -1.09 10.11
C VAL A 831 25.20 0.40 10.30
N ARG A 832 24.38 0.98 9.43
CA ARG A 832 23.83 2.31 9.63
C ARG A 832 22.35 2.21 9.96
N ILE A 833 21.95 2.84 11.05
CA ILE A 833 20.55 3.00 11.43
C ILE A 833 20.13 4.43 11.13
N GLN A 834 19.09 4.57 10.29
CA GLN A 834 18.43 5.85 10.02
C GLN A 834 16.95 5.74 10.33
N GLY A 835 16.42 6.68 11.10
CA GLY A 835 15.01 6.70 11.45
C GLY A 835 14.64 7.86 12.35
N ARG A 836 13.42 7.81 12.89
CA ARG A 836 12.91 8.81 13.83
C ARG A 836 12.43 8.13 15.10
N ILE A 837 12.77 8.72 16.24
CA ILE A 837 12.24 8.33 17.54
C ILE A 837 10.96 9.13 17.77
N ASP A 838 9.81 8.46 17.90
CA ASP A 838 8.52 9.10 18.13
C ASP A 838 8.57 10.07 19.32
N ARG A 839 9.09 9.61 20.47
CA ARG A 839 9.24 10.43 21.68
C ARG A 839 10.40 9.99 22.57
N MET A 840 11.28 10.92 22.88
CA MET A 840 12.37 10.81 23.85
C MET A 840 12.15 11.79 25.00
N GLU A 841 12.22 11.31 26.23
CA GLU A 841 11.97 12.10 27.43
C GLU A 841 13.23 12.21 28.28
N LEU A 842 13.59 13.44 28.65
CA LEU A 842 14.60 13.71 29.66
C LEU A 842 13.92 13.79 31.03
N ARG A 843 14.32 12.90 31.92
CA ARG A 843 13.71 12.72 33.25
C ARG A 843 14.74 13.03 34.32
N LYS A 844 14.32 13.77 35.34
CA LYS A 844 15.14 14.11 36.50
C LYS A 844 14.68 13.31 37.72
N LEU A 845 15.58 12.54 38.32
CA LEU A 845 15.31 11.85 39.58
C LEU A 845 15.43 12.80 40.79
N ASN A 846 14.94 12.35 41.94
CA ASN A 846 15.07 13.06 43.21
C ASN A 846 16.54 13.37 43.57
N ASP A 847 17.47 12.53 43.11
CA ASP A 847 18.91 12.67 43.34
C ASP A 847 19.58 13.66 42.36
N ASN A 848 18.78 14.42 41.60
CA ASN A 848 19.18 15.35 40.52
C ASN A 848 19.89 14.71 39.32
N THR A 849 19.98 13.37 39.26
CA THR A 849 20.50 12.66 38.09
C THR A 849 19.49 12.70 36.94
N GLN A 850 20.00 12.86 35.72
CA GLN A 850 19.20 12.84 34.49
C GLN A 850 19.23 11.45 33.86
N GLN A 851 18.08 11.01 33.35
CA GLN A 851 17.95 9.76 32.61
C GLN A 851 17.04 9.94 31.39
N ILE A 852 17.30 9.17 30.35
CA ILE A 852 16.50 9.15 29.12
C ILE A 852 15.44 8.05 29.22
N ARG A 853 14.22 8.34 28.74
CA ARG A 853 13.18 7.34 28.49
C ARG A 853 12.68 7.43 27.04
N LEU A 854 12.57 6.29 26.38
CA LEU A 854 12.14 6.19 24.99
C LEU A 854 10.74 5.60 24.90
N ILE A 855 9.89 6.21 24.06
CA ILE A 855 8.51 5.77 23.83
C ILE A 855 8.26 5.70 22.33
N ASP A 856 7.69 4.58 21.89
CA ASP A 856 7.25 4.36 20.52
C ASP A 856 5.74 4.12 20.50
N TYR A 857 5.00 4.94 19.76
CA TYR A 857 3.54 4.89 19.72
C TYR A 857 3.09 3.84 18.69
N LYS A 858 2.34 2.84 19.14
CA LYS A 858 1.76 1.79 18.28
C LYS A 858 0.24 1.90 18.20
N THR A 859 -0.27 2.01 16.98
CA THR A 859 -1.72 2.05 16.69
C THR A 859 -2.30 0.69 16.26
N GLY A 860 -1.43 -0.28 15.96
CA GLY A 860 -1.81 -1.63 15.55
C GLY A 860 -2.15 -2.56 16.72
N LYS A 861 -2.55 -3.79 16.39
CA LYS A 861 -2.84 -4.86 17.35
C LYS A 861 -1.65 -5.11 18.27
N VAL A 862 -1.91 -5.35 19.55
CA VAL A 862 -0.88 -5.68 20.55
C VAL A 862 -0.28 -7.07 20.27
N PRO A 863 1.05 -7.18 20.07
CA PRO A 863 1.75 -8.45 19.95
C PRO A 863 1.78 -9.26 21.25
N ASN A 864 2.38 -10.45 21.21
CA ASN A 864 2.60 -11.24 22.43
C ASN A 864 3.59 -10.52 23.38
N THR A 865 3.47 -10.76 24.69
CA THR A 865 4.30 -10.15 25.73
C THR A 865 5.81 -10.28 25.44
N GLN A 866 6.25 -11.45 24.99
CA GLN A 866 7.66 -11.68 24.64
C GLN A 866 8.10 -10.87 23.42
N GLN A 867 7.22 -10.66 22.44
CA GLN A 867 7.52 -9.85 21.25
C GLN A 867 7.59 -8.35 21.61
N VAL A 868 6.68 -7.87 22.47
CA VAL A 868 6.73 -6.49 22.98
C VAL A 868 8.02 -6.22 23.75
N PHE A 869 8.48 -7.19 24.55
CA PHE A 869 9.74 -7.07 25.29
C PHE A 869 10.97 -7.15 24.38
N ASN A 870 10.96 -7.97 23.33
CA ASN A 870 12.10 -8.14 22.40
C ASN A 870 11.92 -7.36 21.09
N ASP A 871 11.21 -6.24 21.13
CA ASP A 871 11.02 -5.37 19.97
C ASP A 871 12.34 -4.78 19.46
N LEU A 872 12.64 -4.95 18.18
CA LEU A 872 13.92 -4.53 17.59
C LEU A 872 13.98 -3.05 17.25
N GLN A 873 12.83 -2.38 17.08
CA GLN A 873 12.79 -0.95 16.79
C GLN A 873 13.27 -0.14 17.99
N LEU A 874 12.87 -0.50 19.22
CA LEU A 874 13.38 0.12 20.45
C LEU A 874 14.89 -0.11 20.66
N ILE A 875 15.43 -1.25 20.21
CA ILE A 875 16.87 -1.54 20.24
C ILE A 875 17.62 -0.63 19.26
N CYS A 876 17.06 -0.42 18.07
CA CYS A 876 17.61 0.50 17.09
C CYS A 876 17.65 1.94 17.59
N TYR A 877 16.62 2.39 18.34
CA TYR A 877 16.64 3.72 18.97
C TYR A 877 17.74 3.87 20.01
N GLN A 878 17.94 2.86 20.86
CA GLN A 878 19.03 2.86 21.85
C GLN A 878 20.40 2.93 21.18
N LEU A 879 20.63 2.11 20.16
CA LEU A 879 21.86 2.14 19.36
C LEU A 879 22.03 3.47 18.61
N GLY A 880 20.93 4.04 18.13
CA GLY A 880 20.86 5.34 17.46
C GLY A 880 21.39 6.49 18.32
N ILE A 881 21.07 6.49 19.61
CA ILE A 881 21.54 7.49 20.58
C ILE A 881 23.01 7.26 20.93
N VAL A 882 23.39 6.02 21.23
CA VAL A 882 24.75 5.66 21.69
C VAL A 882 25.79 5.89 20.59
N PHE A 883 25.48 5.54 19.34
CA PHE A 883 26.39 5.62 18.20
C PHE A 883 26.05 6.76 17.22
N CYS A 884 25.40 7.82 17.71
CA CYS A 884 25.03 8.99 16.91
C CYS A 884 26.26 9.64 16.25
N SER A 885 26.15 10.01 14.97
CA SER A 885 27.24 10.60 14.19
C SER A 885 27.50 12.07 14.55
N GLU A 886 28.78 12.43 14.70
CA GLU A 886 29.24 13.78 15.08
C GLU A 886 29.22 14.81 13.94
N ASN A 887 28.94 14.38 12.71
CA ASN A 887 29.21 15.18 11.51
C ASN A 887 28.10 16.17 11.10
N ASN A 888 26.91 16.13 11.72
CA ASN A 888 25.79 16.95 11.27
C ASN A 888 25.15 17.79 12.40
N LYS A 889 24.88 19.06 12.11
CA LYS A 889 24.31 20.04 13.06
C LYS A 889 22.88 19.67 13.49
N ASP A 890 22.16 18.93 12.66
CA ASP A 890 20.80 18.48 12.93
C ASP A 890 20.70 17.56 14.17
N TYR A 891 21.82 16.98 14.63
CA TYR A 891 21.87 16.02 15.74
C TYR A 891 22.53 16.58 17.02
N GLU A 892 22.78 17.89 17.12
CA GLU A 892 23.47 18.51 18.26
C GLU A 892 22.84 18.18 19.63
N GLN A 893 21.52 18.04 19.69
CA GLN A 893 20.81 17.68 20.92
C GLN A 893 21.09 16.23 21.35
N LEU A 894 21.12 15.30 20.40
CA LEU A 894 21.45 13.89 20.67
C LEU A 894 22.92 13.73 21.07
N LEU A 895 23.81 14.50 20.46
CA LEU A 895 25.24 14.52 20.79
C LEU A 895 25.48 14.94 22.24
N LYS A 896 24.72 15.92 22.77
CA LYS A 896 24.79 16.31 24.19
C LYS A 896 24.32 15.21 25.14
N LEU A 897 23.40 14.35 24.68
CA LEU A 897 22.73 13.33 25.47
C LEU A 897 23.33 11.92 25.28
N LYS A 898 24.36 11.77 24.46
CA LYS A 898 25.03 10.49 24.11
C LYS A 898 25.47 9.67 25.34
N HIS A 899 25.89 10.35 26.41
CA HIS A 899 26.37 9.74 27.65
C HIS A 899 25.30 9.66 28.76
N THR A 900 24.07 10.10 28.49
CA THR A 900 22.99 10.03 29.48
C THR A 900 22.39 8.62 29.50
N LYS A 901 22.23 8.07 30.70
CA LYS A 901 21.69 6.72 30.88
C LYS A 901 20.28 6.57 30.30
N ILE A 902 20.09 5.62 29.39
CA ILE A 902 18.77 5.21 28.91
C ILE A 902 18.13 4.29 29.96
N ALA A 903 17.17 4.78 30.72
CA ALA A 903 16.60 4.02 31.83
C ALA A 903 15.63 2.93 31.35
N ARG A 904 14.70 3.30 30.44
CA ARG A 904 13.62 2.42 29.96
C ARG A 904 13.24 2.79 28.53
N SER A 905 12.95 1.78 27.73
CA SER A 905 12.36 1.92 26.39
C SER A 905 11.03 1.14 26.35
N ALA A 906 9.96 1.76 25.88
CA ALA A 906 8.62 1.18 25.96
C ALA A 906 7.80 1.38 24.67
N LEU A 907 7.15 0.30 24.23
CA LEU A 907 6.07 0.40 23.25
C LEU A 907 4.79 0.88 23.94
N PHE A 908 4.09 1.84 23.32
CA PHE A 908 2.82 2.34 23.82
C PHE A 908 1.70 2.07 22.81
N HIS A 909 0.94 1.00 23.07
CA HIS A 909 -0.23 0.64 22.26
C HIS A 909 -1.45 1.49 22.63
N VAL A 910 -1.49 2.74 22.15
CA VAL A 910 -2.41 3.81 22.58
C VAL A 910 -3.89 3.49 22.46
N VAL A 911 -4.28 2.59 21.55
CA VAL A 911 -5.69 2.17 21.40
C VAL A 911 -6.09 1.13 22.45
N TYR A 912 -5.18 0.21 22.80
CA TYR A 912 -5.51 -1.02 23.53
C TYR A 912 -5.00 -1.04 24.98
N LYS A 913 -4.04 -0.18 25.33
CA LYS A 913 -3.36 -0.14 26.62
C LYS A 913 -3.43 1.28 27.16
N ASP A 914 -3.64 1.42 28.46
CA ASP A 914 -3.78 2.71 29.15
C ASP A 914 -2.43 3.35 29.50
N SER A 915 -1.33 2.59 29.42
CA SER A 915 0.01 3.05 29.73
C SER A 915 1.10 2.34 28.91
N PRO A 916 2.29 2.96 28.76
CA PRO A 916 3.42 2.35 28.06
C PRO A 916 3.86 1.02 28.70
N ALA A 917 4.17 0.04 27.84
CA ALA A 917 4.60 -1.30 28.23
C ALA A 917 3.71 -1.97 29.31
N GLN A 918 2.39 -1.76 29.22
CA GLN A 918 1.42 -2.29 30.17
C GLN A 918 1.15 -3.78 29.97
N ASP A 919 1.31 -4.55 31.04
CA ASP A 919 0.96 -5.96 31.09
C ASP A 919 0.30 -6.32 32.43
N ASN A 920 -0.68 -7.23 32.40
CA ASN A 920 -1.46 -7.62 33.58
C ASN A 920 -2.06 -6.44 34.39
N GLY A 921 -2.37 -5.32 33.73
CA GLY A 921 -2.90 -4.12 34.38
C GLY A 921 -1.84 -3.25 35.08
N VAL A 922 -0.55 -3.56 34.94
CA VAL A 922 0.56 -2.82 35.55
C VAL A 922 1.34 -2.09 34.45
N ALA A 923 1.52 -0.78 34.62
CA ALA A 923 2.32 0.07 33.74
C ALA A 923 3.80 -0.33 33.79
N GLU A 924 4.55 -0.14 32.70
CA GLU A 924 6.01 -0.39 32.62
C GLU A 924 6.43 -1.84 32.91
N ASN A 925 5.49 -2.78 33.05
CA ASN A 925 5.81 -4.12 33.52
C ASN A 925 6.67 -4.90 32.52
N ILE A 926 6.61 -4.58 31.23
CA ILE A 926 7.37 -5.22 30.15
C ILE A 926 8.25 -4.26 29.34
N CYS A 927 8.69 -3.14 29.95
CA CYS A 927 9.61 -2.23 29.28
C CYS A 927 11.01 -2.83 29.10
N GLN A 928 11.69 -2.43 28.02
CA GLN A 928 13.06 -2.82 27.74
C GLN A 928 14.03 -2.06 28.64
N PRO A 929 15.02 -2.77 29.22
CA PRO A 929 16.09 -2.13 29.97
C PRO A 929 17.17 -1.57 29.03
N SER A 930 18.06 -0.72 29.54
CA SER A 930 19.23 -0.23 28.79
C SER A 930 20.11 -1.36 28.25
N LEU A 931 20.62 -1.19 27.03
CA LEU A 931 21.66 -2.04 26.44
C LEU A 931 23.06 -1.75 27.01
N PHE A 932 23.35 -0.48 27.29
CA PHE A 932 24.66 -0.01 27.78
C PHE A 932 24.51 0.69 29.13
N ASP A 933 25.51 0.54 30.00
CA ASP A 933 25.63 1.33 31.23
C ASP A 933 26.35 2.67 30.94
N GLU A 934 26.43 3.58 31.93
CA GLU A 934 26.99 4.94 31.76
C GLU A 934 28.44 4.96 31.26
N ASP A 935 29.21 3.92 31.60
CA ASP A 935 30.62 3.75 31.20
C ASP A 935 30.77 3.24 29.75
N GLY A 936 29.68 3.06 29.00
CA GLY A 936 29.68 2.51 27.64
C GLY A 936 29.86 0.98 27.57
N SER A 937 29.92 0.31 28.73
CA SER A 937 29.97 -1.15 28.83
C SER A 937 28.59 -1.78 28.61
N LEU A 938 28.53 -3.03 28.15
CA LEU A 938 27.24 -3.76 28.05
C LEU A 938 26.57 -3.87 29.43
N SER A 939 25.28 -3.62 29.49
CA SER A 939 24.62 -3.45 30.79
C SER A 939 24.63 -4.73 31.63
N ALA A 940 25.29 -4.64 32.79
CA ALA A 940 25.50 -5.75 33.72
C ALA A 940 24.65 -5.65 35.00
N SER A 941 23.88 -4.56 35.14
CA SER A 941 23.11 -4.26 36.35
C SER A 941 22.00 -5.29 36.64
N GLU A 942 21.76 -5.57 37.93
CA GLU A 942 20.81 -6.59 38.41
C GLU A 942 19.37 -6.33 37.92
N ILE A 943 18.66 -7.41 37.60
CA ILE A 943 17.33 -7.34 37.01
C ILE A 943 16.30 -7.11 38.12
N LEU A 944 15.63 -5.96 38.10
CA LEU A 944 14.48 -5.69 38.96
C LEU A 944 13.36 -6.71 38.73
N SER A 945 12.68 -7.10 39.81
CA SER A 945 11.56 -8.05 39.71
C SER A 945 10.37 -7.41 38.99
N ARG A 946 9.60 -8.21 38.24
CA ARG A 946 8.44 -7.76 37.47
C ARG A 946 7.17 -8.40 38.02
N TYR A 947 6.05 -7.68 37.98
CA TYR A 947 4.80 -8.16 38.57
C TYR A 947 4.29 -9.38 37.79
N ARG A 948 4.03 -10.49 38.50
CA ARG A 948 3.70 -11.83 37.96
C ARG A 948 4.82 -12.53 37.16
N TYR A 949 6.04 -11.98 37.16
CA TYR A 949 7.22 -12.60 36.57
C TYR A 949 8.27 -12.83 37.65
N SER A 950 8.12 -13.95 38.38
CA SER A 950 9.09 -14.35 39.41
C SER A 950 10.46 -14.74 38.82
N ASN A 951 10.47 -15.30 37.60
CA ASN A 951 11.66 -15.61 36.82
C ASN A 951 11.60 -14.89 35.46
N ASN A 952 12.44 -13.87 35.27
CA ASN A 952 12.46 -13.06 34.04
C ASN A 952 12.97 -13.83 32.80
N ASN A 953 13.49 -15.05 32.95
CA ASN A 953 14.00 -15.88 31.85
C ASN A 953 12.97 -16.15 30.75
N ARG A 954 11.66 -16.07 31.04
CA ARG A 954 10.61 -16.25 30.02
C ARG A 954 10.50 -15.07 29.05
N LEU A 955 11.02 -13.90 29.40
CA LEU A 955 10.97 -12.70 28.56
C LEU A 955 12.21 -12.62 27.66
N TYR A 956 13.36 -13.02 28.17
CA TYR A 956 14.62 -13.05 27.44
C TYR A 956 14.64 -14.28 26.52
N ASP A 957 14.33 -14.08 25.23
CA ASP A 957 14.23 -15.11 24.18
C ASP A 957 15.60 -15.70 23.79
N LEU A 958 16.38 -16.13 24.79
CA LEU A 958 17.75 -16.62 24.63
C LEU A 958 17.77 -18.10 24.19
N PRO A 959 18.68 -18.47 23.27
CA PRO A 959 18.87 -19.87 22.89
C PRO A 959 19.40 -20.70 24.08
N SER A 960 19.28 -22.03 23.99
CA SER A 960 19.85 -22.94 24.98
C SER A 960 21.38 -22.88 24.94
N ILE A 961 21.98 -22.25 25.96
CA ILE A 961 23.44 -22.13 26.09
C ILE A 961 23.98 -23.36 26.83
N ASP A 962 24.74 -24.21 26.14
CA ASP A 962 25.50 -25.29 26.76
C ASP A 962 26.79 -24.73 27.37
N ALA A 963 26.92 -24.84 28.69
CA ALA A 963 28.09 -24.35 29.41
C ALA A 963 29.35 -25.19 29.15
N GLN A 964 29.22 -26.43 28.69
CA GLN A 964 30.34 -27.36 28.54
C GLN A 964 30.97 -27.30 27.14
N ASN A 965 30.15 -27.16 26.10
CA ASN A 965 30.59 -27.17 24.71
C ASN A 965 30.54 -25.77 24.09
N PRO A 966 31.67 -25.22 23.61
CA PRO A 966 31.69 -23.93 22.92
C PRO A 966 30.97 -24.02 21.58
N ALA A 967 30.38 -22.89 21.16
CA ALA A 967 29.83 -22.74 19.82
C ALA A 967 30.94 -22.86 18.76
N GLN A 968 30.55 -23.25 17.54
CA GLN A 968 31.47 -23.43 16.42
C GLN A 968 32.29 -22.15 16.17
N GLY A 969 33.62 -22.26 16.16
CA GLY A 969 34.54 -21.15 15.91
C GLY A 969 34.90 -20.29 17.13
N VAL A 970 34.41 -20.61 18.34
CA VAL A 970 34.71 -19.85 19.57
C VAL A 970 35.78 -20.55 20.42
N SER A 971 36.77 -19.80 20.89
CA SER A 971 37.77 -20.31 21.84
C SER A 971 37.17 -20.67 23.21
N GLN A 972 37.72 -21.70 23.86
CA GLN A 972 37.20 -22.18 25.15
C GLN A 972 37.22 -21.09 26.24
N SER A 973 38.22 -20.20 26.22
CA SER A 973 38.32 -19.06 27.14
C SER A 973 37.22 -18.03 26.91
N ALA A 974 37.00 -17.62 25.66
CA ALA A 974 35.95 -16.66 25.32
C ALA A 974 34.56 -17.21 25.64
N TRP A 975 34.32 -18.51 25.39
CA TRP A 975 33.04 -19.15 25.73
C TRP A 975 32.79 -19.20 27.23
N ALA A 976 33.80 -19.56 28.02
CA ALA A 976 33.67 -19.61 29.48
C ALA A 976 33.34 -18.24 30.08
N ASP A 977 33.87 -17.16 29.51
CA ASP A 977 33.59 -15.81 29.97
C ASP A 977 32.22 -15.30 29.50
N PHE A 978 31.81 -15.62 28.26
CA PHE A 978 30.44 -15.40 27.79
C PHE A 978 29.41 -16.10 28.69
N VAL A 979 29.65 -17.35 29.07
CA VAL A 979 28.74 -18.12 29.95
C VAL A 979 28.62 -17.49 31.35
N LYS A 980 29.66 -16.82 31.86
CA LYS A 980 29.63 -16.12 33.16
C LYS A 980 28.92 -14.77 33.11
N LEU A 981 28.66 -14.21 31.92
CA LEU A 981 27.98 -12.92 31.80
C LEU A 981 26.57 -12.95 32.42
N PRO A 982 26.13 -11.82 33.00
CA PRO A 982 24.77 -11.69 33.50
C PRO A 982 23.77 -11.85 32.35
N MET A 983 22.56 -12.33 32.68
CA MET A 983 21.53 -12.64 31.69
C MET A 983 21.18 -11.42 30.80
N ARG A 984 21.18 -10.22 31.39
CA ARG A 984 20.91 -8.97 30.67
C ARG A 984 21.99 -8.63 29.63
N ALA A 985 23.26 -8.88 29.92
CA ALA A 985 24.35 -8.66 28.97
C ALA A 985 24.26 -9.66 27.81
N LYS A 986 23.95 -10.94 28.09
CA LYS A 986 23.70 -11.96 27.05
C LYS A 986 22.53 -11.58 26.15
N TRP A 987 21.43 -11.10 26.74
CA TRP A 987 20.28 -10.62 25.99
C TRP A 987 20.61 -9.39 25.15
N SER A 988 21.33 -8.40 25.72
CA SER A 988 21.73 -7.19 25.00
C SER A 988 22.57 -7.56 23.78
N LEU A 989 23.54 -8.47 23.95
CA LEU A 989 24.36 -8.98 22.86
C LEU A 989 23.51 -9.71 21.81
N MET A 990 22.53 -10.52 22.22
CA MET A 990 21.61 -11.19 21.29
C MET A 990 20.78 -10.16 20.50
N MET A 991 20.20 -9.15 21.16
CA MET A 991 19.39 -8.14 20.49
C MET A 991 20.20 -7.32 19.48
N ILE A 992 21.43 -6.94 19.83
CA ILE A 992 22.36 -6.30 18.88
C ILE A 992 22.69 -7.25 17.72
N SER A 993 22.92 -8.54 18.00
CA SER A 993 23.17 -9.56 16.98
C SER A 993 22.01 -9.68 15.98
N ARG A 994 20.75 -9.55 16.43
CA ARG A 994 19.57 -9.55 15.55
C ARG A 994 19.57 -8.37 14.58
N VAL A 995 20.08 -7.20 14.98
CA VAL A 995 20.23 -6.03 14.10
C VAL A 995 21.31 -6.31 13.02
N PHE A 996 22.46 -6.87 13.42
CA PHE A 996 23.48 -7.30 12.45
C PHE A 996 22.97 -8.42 11.54
N PHE A 997 22.10 -9.31 12.02
CA PHE A 997 21.50 -10.36 11.21
C PHE A 997 20.61 -9.76 10.12
N ALA A 998 19.80 -8.74 10.46
CA ALA A 998 19.01 -8.01 9.48
C ALA A 998 19.89 -7.34 8.42
N ALA A 999 21.03 -6.74 8.82
CA ALA A 999 21.98 -6.15 7.88
C ALA A 999 22.62 -7.20 6.94
N ALA A 1000 23.03 -8.34 7.50
CA ALA A 1000 23.58 -9.45 6.73
C ALA A 1000 22.53 -10.04 5.77
N ALA A 1001 21.26 -10.12 6.19
CA ALA A 1001 20.15 -10.58 5.35
C ALA A 1001 19.97 -9.69 4.11
N VAL A 1002 20.09 -8.38 4.23
CA VAL A 1002 19.97 -7.45 3.08
C VAL A 1002 21.02 -7.68 1.99
N LYS A 1003 22.21 -8.16 2.37
CA LYS A 1003 23.32 -8.51 1.45
C LYS A 1003 23.29 -9.96 0.98
N SER A 1004 22.42 -10.80 1.52
CA SER A 1004 22.43 -12.23 1.23
C SER A 1004 21.78 -12.53 -0.11
N THR A 1005 22.46 -13.32 -0.95
CA THR A 1005 21.96 -13.82 -2.24
C THR A 1005 21.19 -15.13 -2.12
N SER A 1006 21.35 -15.85 -1.02
CA SER A 1006 20.61 -17.08 -0.74
C SER A 1006 20.27 -17.16 0.74
N PHE A 1007 19.10 -17.71 1.04
CA PHE A 1007 18.68 -17.94 2.41
C PHE A 1007 18.39 -19.42 2.65
N ALA A 1008 19.21 -20.02 3.51
CA ALA A 1008 18.84 -21.24 4.22
C ALA A 1008 18.12 -20.81 5.50
N VAL A 1009 16.78 -20.72 5.47
CA VAL A 1009 16.00 -20.35 6.65
C VAL A 1009 15.40 -21.60 7.27
N GLU A 1010 15.85 -21.96 8.47
CA GLU A 1010 15.05 -22.84 9.33
C GLU A 1010 13.84 -22.04 9.87
N PRO A 1011 12.59 -22.49 9.65
CA PRO A 1011 11.41 -21.74 10.08
C PRO A 1011 11.34 -21.64 11.60
N LYS A 1012 11.45 -20.41 12.12
CA LYS A 1012 11.05 -20.12 13.51
C LYS A 1012 9.53 -20.28 13.63
N ALA A 1013 9.06 -20.73 14.80
CA ALA A 1013 7.62 -20.98 15.04
C ALA A 1013 6.72 -19.77 14.71
N ASP A 1014 7.24 -18.56 14.94
CA ASP A 1014 6.50 -17.31 14.69
C ASP A 1014 6.47 -16.89 13.21
N HIS A 1015 7.41 -17.39 12.39
CA HIS A 1015 7.58 -16.98 11.00
C HIS A 1015 6.31 -17.18 10.15
N LYS A 1016 5.60 -18.31 10.36
CA LYS A 1016 4.35 -18.63 9.64
C LYS A 1016 3.23 -17.62 9.89
N ASN A 1017 3.24 -16.93 11.03
CA ASN A 1017 2.20 -15.94 11.36
C ASN A 1017 2.43 -14.58 10.66
N TYR A 1018 3.67 -14.25 10.32
CA TYR A 1018 4.05 -12.98 9.70
C TYR A 1018 4.30 -13.08 8.20
N CYS A 1019 4.58 -14.27 7.68
CA CYS A 1019 4.83 -14.50 6.27
C CYS A 1019 3.54 -14.35 5.43
N ARG A 1020 3.57 -13.45 4.46
CA ARG A 1020 2.48 -13.24 3.49
C ARG A 1020 2.67 -14.06 2.21
N CYS A 1021 3.92 -14.40 1.88
CA CYS A 1021 4.30 -15.13 0.68
C CYS A 1021 4.55 -16.61 1.01
N LEU A 1022 3.53 -17.30 1.51
CA LEU A 1022 3.64 -18.69 2.00
C LEU A 1022 4.21 -19.66 0.94
N ASP A 1023 3.85 -19.45 -0.33
CA ASP A 1023 4.25 -20.32 -1.45
C ASP A 1023 5.68 -20.08 -1.94
N VAL A 1024 6.21 -18.87 -1.74
CA VAL A 1024 7.55 -18.45 -2.23
C VAL A 1024 8.59 -18.56 -1.12
N CYS A 1025 8.17 -18.43 0.14
CA CYS A 1025 9.09 -18.42 1.25
C CYS A 1025 9.63 -19.83 1.57
N PRO A 1026 10.96 -20.05 1.60
CA PRO A 1026 11.54 -21.39 1.80
C PRO A 1026 11.16 -22.00 3.15
N ALA A 1027 11.13 -21.16 4.19
CA ALA A 1027 10.72 -21.54 5.53
C ALA A 1027 9.25 -21.99 5.63
N CYS A 1028 8.36 -21.45 4.79
CA CYS A 1028 6.94 -21.83 4.79
C CYS A 1028 6.65 -23.01 3.85
N ALA A 1029 7.37 -23.10 2.74
CA ALA A 1029 7.13 -24.09 1.69
C ALA A 1029 7.83 -25.45 1.93
N GLU A 1030 8.55 -25.62 3.05
CA GLU A 1030 9.28 -26.85 3.43
C GLU A 1030 10.25 -27.36 2.34
N LYS A 1031 10.71 -26.46 1.45
CA LYS A 1031 11.65 -26.75 0.35
C LYS A 1031 13.04 -26.16 0.62
N VAL A 1032 14.05 -26.90 0.17
CA VAL A 1032 15.49 -26.59 0.27
C VAL A 1032 15.82 -25.35 -0.58
N ASP A 1033 16.40 -24.35 0.08
CA ASP A 1033 17.04 -23.13 -0.43
C ASP A 1033 16.26 -22.30 -1.46
N THR A 1034 15.85 -21.09 -1.07
CA THR A 1034 15.52 -20.05 -2.06
C THR A 1034 16.77 -19.26 -2.37
N VAL A 1035 17.30 -19.49 -3.57
CA VAL A 1035 18.35 -18.66 -4.16
C VAL A 1035 17.67 -17.46 -4.79
N TYR A 1036 17.99 -16.27 -4.29
CA TYR A 1036 17.72 -15.03 -5.01
C TYR A 1036 18.86 -14.87 -6.02
N GLU A 1037 18.66 -15.36 -7.24
CA GLU A 1037 19.49 -14.91 -8.35
C GLU A 1037 19.12 -13.46 -8.68
N VAL A 1038 19.61 -12.54 -7.85
CA VAL A 1038 19.94 -11.22 -8.38
C VAL A 1038 21.18 -11.47 -9.22
N ILE A 1039 21.02 -11.50 -10.53
CA ILE A 1039 22.15 -11.46 -11.47
C ILE A 1039 22.79 -10.08 -11.32
N GLU A 1040 23.51 -9.88 -10.22
CA GLU A 1040 24.55 -8.87 -10.12
C GLU A 1040 25.67 -9.41 -10.98
N GLY A 1041 25.88 -8.78 -12.14
CA GLY A 1041 27.04 -9.06 -12.99
C GLY A 1041 28.30 -8.82 -12.17
N LYS A 1042 28.84 -9.88 -11.57
CA LYS A 1042 30.18 -9.88 -11.01
C LYS A 1042 31.14 -9.75 -12.18
N ASN A 1043 31.72 -8.56 -12.32
CA ASN A 1043 33.01 -8.42 -12.97
C ASN A 1043 34.04 -9.09 -12.05
N GLU A 1044 34.39 -10.34 -12.34
CA GLU A 1044 35.63 -10.91 -11.83
C GLU A 1044 36.82 -10.27 -12.56
N GLN A 1045 37.89 -10.05 -11.80
CA GLN A 1045 39.07 -9.25 -12.10
C GLN A 1045 39.86 -9.72 -13.33
#